data_AF-A0AAV2R337-F1
#
_entry.id   AF-A0AAV2R337-F1
#
_cell.length_a   1.000
_cell.length_b   1.000
_cell.length_c   1.000
_cell.angle_alpha   90.00
_cell.angle_beta   90.00
_cell.angle_gamma   90.00
#
_symmetry.space_group_name_H-M   'P 1'
#
loop_
_entity.id
_entity.type
_entity.pdbx_description
1 polymer ?
#
loop_
_entity_poly.entity_id
_entity_poly.type
_entity_poly.pdbx_seq_one_letter_code
_entity_poly.pdbx_strand_id
1 'polypeptide(L)'
;MKVWPWAWLLTLAALVHPTFSGLTKTRLVHTKYGQVQGFIRQLGSLMGRVEAFLGVPYASPPTEEGRFTPTNTPTPWDGVLDATRAGPVCPQLVPEPGDEKPQEVSLPRECAAFINKLRPLLSNQSEDCLTLNIYSPISVIAGSEVYPVLLYIHGESFSWGAGSLYDGSVLAAYARVVVVTINYRLGPLGFLNSYGGSTGGGVVSNFALLDQIAALNWVAENIREFNGDPSRVTVFGRDTGAACISYLMDSPIVPPGLFHRVVLVSGSSQCPWPHVESPLRSTLRLAVALGCPVPEHPGAAHPNTVACLRRANLATLMNAARTVHPPAFMSAWGPSEDGVVVAGRRATMTGGGGGRSKVEVMIGFSPWESWSWLGDTLLMEGVDELTFTRVARTWVRNTKRHHLREVLAAALQEYTDWSAVHAGPLTRRDLLLNMLADAGVVAPLHQTADHLSQTNKVYMFLCDITQGFNRKDGLSSHESHRSQQPGWELGLLWGAGLSSATMSPGAPPPPLPGPVLNQLSEGVITHLTNFAKTGDPNLPRESPSPGFASVAWPRYRPDTRNYFKIGVPPMVGSQYRAHQLALWSWLVPELEAAGRTYPPEHNSWELTDDPSLFYGPVMPPDPWYFLPPGATATAGEAENGLEHGGRAGAVVTSTTISTVMATVEPRGGPASSVRGRPTAPAVTTTLALAPTAFSSNNLSGQNDRGEYVRYSTALLITVGLGVSLLLLNALIFMLLFWRRPHQHPCQVQHPQGHVDAHLMAAGGMGHPTLGGPPDCVKASYEKLHLTSDQIQQLTRLERKGCGGGSGMIERETSFSVSNLLDHSTGATDDQGQFRAQSIHTLS
;
A
#
# COMPACT_ATOMS: atom_id res chain seq x y z
N MET A 1 -27.94 -12.36 -78.67
CA MET A 1 -26.78 -11.44 -78.85
C MET A 1 -26.35 -10.92 -77.48
N LYS A 2 -25.09 -10.47 -77.31
CA LYS A 2 -24.55 -10.03 -76.01
C LYS A 2 -24.83 -8.54 -75.78
N VAL A 3 -25.19 -8.17 -74.54
CA VAL A 3 -25.13 -6.79 -74.02
C VAL A 3 -24.30 -6.85 -72.73
N TRP A 4 -23.45 -5.84 -72.50
CA TRP A 4 -22.36 -5.89 -71.51
C TRP A 4 -22.74 -5.25 -70.16
N PRO A 5 -22.53 -5.93 -69.01
CA PRO A 5 -22.84 -5.39 -67.69
C PRO A 5 -21.61 -4.73 -67.03
N TRP A 6 -21.09 -3.63 -67.59
CA TRP A 6 -19.93 -2.91 -67.02
C TRP A 6 -20.30 -1.68 -66.17
N ALA A 7 -21.56 -1.23 -66.21
CA ALA A 7 -22.01 -0.02 -65.50
C ALA A 7 -22.09 -0.16 -63.96
N TRP A 8 -22.16 -1.38 -63.43
CA TRP A 8 -22.39 -1.64 -61.99
C TRP A 8 -21.12 -1.74 -61.14
N LEU A 9 -19.93 -1.87 -61.75
CA LEU A 9 -18.67 -1.97 -61.00
C LEU A 9 -18.09 -0.60 -60.60
N LEU A 10 -18.40 0.46 -61.33
CA LEU A 10 -17.89 1.81 -61.05
C LEU A 10 -18.68 2.56 -59.96
N THR A 11 -19.94 2.20 -59.71
CA THR A 11 -20.75 2.79 -58.62
C THR A 11 -20.44 2.18 -57.25
N LEU A 12 -20.04 0.91 -57.20
CA LEU A 12 -19.68 0.22 -55.95
C LEU A 12 -18.27 0.57 -55.45
N ALA A 13 -17.34 0.91 -56.35
CA ALA A 13 -15.99 1.36 -55.99
C ALA A 13 -15.95 2.71 -55.24
N ALA A 14 -17.00 3.53 -55.35
CA ALA A 14 -17.09 4.86 -54.74
C ALA A 14 -17.59 4.87 -53.28
N LEU A 15 -18.06 3.73 -52.76
CA LEU A 15 -18.71 3.63 -51.44
C LEU A 15 -17.95 2.78 -50.41
N VAL A 16 -16.80 2.22 -50.77
CA VAL A 16 -15.87 1.56 -49.82
C VAL A 16 -14.46 2.13 -49.99
N HIS A 17 -14.33 3.44 -49.79
CA HIS A 17 -13.12 3.92 -49.11
C HIS A 17 -13.30 3.63 -47.62
N PRO A 18 -12.50 2.75 -46.99
CA PRO A 18 -12.41 2.78 -45.54
C PRO A 18 -11.88 4.17 -45.18
N THR A 19 -12.68 4.95 -44.44
CA THR A 19 -12.22 6.21 -43.87
C THR A 19 -11.20 5.88 -42.79
N PHE A 20 -9.94 5.74 -43.22
CA PHE A 20 -8.77 5.94 -42.38
C PHE A 20 -8.80 7.38 -41.89
N SER A 21 -9.61 7.62 -40.85
CA SER A 21 -9.59 8.80 -40.00
C SER A 21 -8.29 8.78 -39.19
N GLY A 22 -7.18 8.98 -39.90
CA GLY A 22 -5.85 9.08 -39.32
C GLY A 22 -5.89 10.10 -38.19
N LEU A 23 -5.29 9.72 -37.05
CA LEU A 23 -5.25 10.55 -35.85
C LEU A 23 -4.83 11.97 -36.22
N THR A 24 -5.71 12.95 -35.96
CA THR A 24 -5.46 14.34 -36.34
C THR A 24 -4.25 14.82 -35.55
N LYS A 25 -3.15 15.07 -36.24
CA LYS A 25 -1.86 15.39 -35.60
C LYS A 25 -1.92 16.74 -34.88
N THR A 26 -1.14 16.87 -33.81
CA THR A 26 -0.92 18.16 -33.12
C THR A 26 -0.08 19.10 -33.97
N ARG A 27 0.05 20.36 -33.50
CA ARG A 27 1.20 21.20 -33.85
C ARG A 27 2.52 20.50 -33.53
N LEU A 28 3.59 20.93 -34.18
CA LEU A 28 4.95 20.54 -33.79
C LEU A 28 5.34 21.31 -32.52
N VAL A 29 5.76 20.59 -31.48
CA VAL A 29 6.28 21.17 -30.24
C VAL A 29 7.80 21.05 -30.25
N HIS A 30 8.49 22.16 -29.98
CA HIS A 30 9.95 22.21 -30.01
C HIS A 30 10.47 22.09 -28.57
N THR A 31 10.98 20.92 -28.20
CA THR A 31 11.63 20.73 -26.88
C THR A 31 13.11 21.10 -26.98
N LYS A 32 13.76 21.27 -25.83
CA LYS A 32 15.22 21.44 -25.71
C LYS A 32 16.03 20.29 -26.37
N TYR A 33 15.39 19.14 -26.58
CA TYR A 33 16.02 17.91 -27.07
C TYR A 33 15.62 17.53 -28.51
N GLY A 34 14.64 18.22 -29.12
CA GLY A 34 14.17 17.93 -30.48
C GLY A 34 12.69 18.23 -30.67
N GLN A 35 12.19 18.05 -31.90
CA GLN A 35 10.77 18.28 -32.21
C GLN A 35 9.91 17.06 -31.87
N VAL A 36 8.68 17.30 -31.43
CA VAL A 36 7.71 16.26 -31.05
C VAL A 36 6.37 16.53 -31.73
N GLN A 37 5.72 15.48 -32.22
CA GLN A 37 4.34 15.54 -32.73
C GLN A 37 3.49 14.44 -32.13
N GLY A 38 2.37 14.82 -31.50
CA GLY A 38 1.36 13.92 -30.97
C GLY A 38 0.09 13.92 -31.81
N PHE A 39 -1.03 13.58 -31.19
CA PHE A 39 -2.36 13.62 -31.80
C PHE A 39 -3.40 14.36 -30.95
N ILE A 40 -4.50 14.74 -31.57
CA ILE A 40 -5.65 15.37 -30.93
C ILE A 40 -6.65 14.29 -30.54
N ARG A 41 -6.95 14.17 -29.24
CA ARG A 41 -8.04 13.32 -28.71
C ARG A 41 -9.32 14.14 -28.64
N GLN A 42 -10.42 13.60 -29.18
CA GLN A 42 -11.78 14.09 -28.96
C GLN A 42 -12.42 13.31 -27.80
N LEU A 43 -13.11 14.00 -26.88
CA LEU A 43 -13.71 13.39 -25.68
C LEU A 43 -15.25 13.35 -25.69
N GLY A 44 -15.85 13.61 -26.86
CA GLY A 44 -17.27 13.92 -27.04
C GLY A 44 -17.48 15.39 -27.41
N SER A 45 -18.74 15.78 -27.60
CA SER A 45 -19.13 17.16 -27.96
C SER A 45 -19.00 18.14 -26.80
N LEU A 46 -19.26 17.70 -25.56
CA LEU A 46 -19.32 18.57 -24.38
C LEU A 46 -17.96 18.87 -23.73
N MET A 47 -16.98 17.96 -23.85
CA MET A 47 -15.61 18.16 -23.33
C MET A 47 -14.63 18.72 -24.39
N GLY A 48 -14.99 18.71 -25.67
CA GLY A 48 -14.10 19.14 -26.74
C GLY A 48 -12.89 18.21 -26.94
N ARG A 49 -11.68 18.80 -26.94
CA ARG A 49 -10.46 18.20 -27.49
C ARG A 49 -9.21 18.56 -26.68
N VAL A 50 -8.22 17.66 -26.67
CA VAL A 50 -6.89 17.84 -26.06
C VAL A 50 -5.77 17.44 -27.03
N GLU A 51 -4.60 18.05 -26.90
CA GLU A 51 -3.36 17.57 -27.51
C GLU A 51 -2.75 16.47 -26.60
N ALA A 52 -2.43 15.30 -27.16
CA ALA A 52 -1.84 14.18 -26.44
C ALA A 52 -0.52 13.76 -27.10
N PHE A 53 0.55 13.73 -26.30
CA PHE A 53 1.91 13.36 -26.68
C PHE A 53 2.35 12.20 -25.79
N LEU A 54 2.56 11.02 -26.35
CA LEU A 54 2.83 9.78 -25.61
C LEU A 54 4.26 9.30 -25.86
N GLY A 55 4.87 8.66 -24.85
CA GLY A 55 6.20 8.04 -25.01
C GLY A 55 7.37 9.01 -25.23
N VAL A 56 7.27 10.27 -24.79
CA VAL A 56 8.34 11.27 -24.95
C VAL A 56 9.50 10.94 -23.97
N PRO A 57 10.75 10.75 -24.43
CA PRO A 57 11.86 10.42 -23.55
C PRO A 57 12.30 11.63 -22.71
N TYR A 58 12.47 11.42 -21.41
CA TYR A 58 12.94 12.46 -20.48
C TYR A 58 14.36 12.22 -19.94
N ALA A 59 14.93 11.04 -20.20
CA ALA A 59 16.27 10.63 -19.83
C ALA A 59 16.86 9.73 -20.93
N SER A 60 18.16 9.47 -20.88
CA SER A 60 18.79 8.48 -21.77
C SER A 60 18.50 7.05 -21.30
N PRO A 61 18.46 6.04 -22.21
CA PRO A 61 18.18 4.65 -21.85
C PRO A 61 19.14 4.11 -20.76
N PRO A 62 18.63 3.54 -19.65
CA PRO A 62 19.45 2.98 -18.57
C PRO A 62 19.92 1.55 -18.88
N THR A 63 20.21 1.26 -20.15
CA THR A 63 20.62 -0.04 -20.69
C THR A 63 22.12 -0.31 -20.49
N GLU A 64 22.53 -1.58 -20.51
CA GLU A 64 23.93 -2.02 -20.48
C GLU A 64 24.73 -1.40 -19.31
N GLU A 65 25.78 -0.60 -19.58
CA GLU A 65 26.55 0.08 -18.53
C GLU A 65 25.76 1.20 -17.82
N GLY A 66 24.61 1.63 -18.36
CA GLY A 66 23.64 2.48 -17.68
C GLY A 66 22.84 1.77 -16.58
N ARG A 67 22.82 0.43 -16.54
CA ARG A 67 22.07 -0.32 -15.52
C ARG A 67 22.74 -0.19 -14.15
N PHE A 68 21.95 0.07 -13.12
CA PHE A 68 22.44 0.40 -11.76
C PHE A 68 23.39 1.61 -11.76
N THR A 69 22.98 2.68 -12.45
CA THR A 69 23.64 4.00 -12.43
C THR A 69 22.61 5.13 -12.31
N PRO A 70 23.02 6.33 -11.84
CA PRO A 70 22.19 7.53 -11.85
C PRO A 70 21.60 7.85 -13.23
N THR A 71 20.45 8.52 -13.24
CA THR A 71 19.73 8.86 -14.45
C THR A 71 20.47 9.90 -15.30
N ASN A 72 20.77 9.56 -16.55
CA ASN A 72 21.47 10.45 -17.48
C ASN A 72 20.49 11.34 -18.26
N THR A 73 20.89 12.57 -18.57
CA THR A 73 20.12 13.49 -19.43
C THR A 73 19.78 12.85 -20.78
N PRO A 74 18.62 13.13 -21.39
CA PRO A 74 18.24 12.54 -22.67
C PRO A 74 19.12 13.06 -23.80
N THR A 75 19.54 12.15 -24.67
CA THR A 75 20.22 12.48 -25.92
C THR A 75 19.26 13.24 -26.85
N PRO A 76 19.65 14.39 -27.43
CA PRO A 76 18.85 15.07 -28.44
C PRO A 76 18.64 14.21 -29.69
N TRP A 77 17.51 14.39 -30.38
CA TRP A 77 17.17 13.66 -31.60
C TRP A 77 16.95 14.59 -32.81
N ASP A 78 17.39 14.15 -33.98
CA ASP A 78 17.13 14.83 -35.25
C ASP A 78 15.69 14.60 -35.74
N GLY A 79 15.13 15.60 -36.42
CA GLY A 79 13.79 15.52 -37.01
C GLY A 79 12.65 15.62 -35.99
N VAL A 80 11.59 14.85 -36.20
CA VAL A 80 10.33 14.90 -35.43
C VAL A 80 10.02 13.53 -34.83
N LEU A 81 9.90 13.48 -33.50
CA LEU A 81 9.46 12.30 -32.76
C LEU A 81 7.94 12.08 -32.92
N ASP A 82 7.55 10.87 -33.35
CA ASP A 82 6.16 10.39 -33.42
C ASP A 82 5.64 9.99 -32.04
N ALA A 83 5.21 10.97 -31.25
CA ALA A 83 4.64 10.78 -29.91
C ALA A 83 3.14 10.42 -29.95
N THR A 84 2.72 9.59 -30.92
CA THR A 84 1.31 9.16 -31.04
C THR A 84 0.97 7.88 -30.30
N ARG A 85 1.97 7.17 -29.78
CA ARG A 85 1.86 5.88 -29.07
C ARG A 85 2.74 5.90 -27.82
N ALA A 86 2.30 5.26 -26.75
CA ALA A 86 3.15 5.06 -25.58
C ALA A 86 4.35 4.17 -25.93
N GLY A 87 5.51 4.47 -25.35
CA GLY A 87 6.68 3.61 -25.42
C GLY A 87 6.48 2.29 -24.63
N PRO A 88 7.47 1.38 -24.66
CA PRO A 88 7.48 0.22 -23.78
C PRO A 88 7.49 0.66 -22.30
N VAL A 89 6.95 -0.21 -21.44
CA VAL A 89 6.98 -0.01 -19.98
C VAL A 89 8.28 -0.56 -19.40
N CYS A 90 8.66 -0.12 -18.20
CA CYS A 90 9.87 -0.62 -17.55
C CYS A 90 9.73 -2.12 -17.21
N PRO A 91 10.85 -2.89 -17.14
CA PRO A 91 10.79 -4.33 -16.89
C PRO A 91 10.29 -4.59 -15.47
N GLN A 92 9.33 -5.50 -15.32
CA GLN A 92 8.53 -5.56 -14.10
C GLN A 92 8.02 -6.94 -13.71
N LEU A 93 7.85 -7.12 -12.40
CA LEU A 93 7.34 -8.34 -11.77
C LEU A 93 5.84 -8.18 -11.48
N VAL A 94 5.04 -8.26 -12.54
CA VAL A 94 3.56 -8.31 -12.42
C VAL A 94 3.17 -9.65 -11.80
N PRO A 95 2.34 -9.70 -10.73
CA PRO A 95 1.92 -10.96 -10.13
C PRO A 95 1.25 -11.91 -11.13
N GLU A 96 1.64 -13.18 -11.13
CA GLU A 96 1.12 -14.21 -12.05
C GLU A 96 0.09 -15.12 -11.36
N PRO A 97 -0.94 -15.61 -12.07
CA PRO A 97 -2.00 -16.42 -11.46
C PRO A 97 -1.45 -17.81 -11.13
N GLY A 98 -1.30 -18.13 -9.84
CA GLY A 98 -0.78 -19.42 -9.38
C GLY A 98 0.67 -19.41 -8.87
N ASP A 99 1.33 -18.25 -8.78
CA ASP A 99 2.58 -18.08 -8.00
C ASP A 99 2.34 -18.21 -6.47
N GLU A 100 1.09 -18.42 -6.06
CA GLU A 100 0.63 -18.42 -4.68
C GLU A 100 1.00 -19.72 -3.93
N LYS A 101 1.94 -19.61 -2.97
CA LYS A 101 2.17 -20.63 -1.93
C LYS A 101 2.50 -19.92 -0.59
N PRO A 102 1.87 -20.27 0.55
CA PRO A 102 0.71 -21.16 0.72
C PRO A 102 -0.63 -20.46 0.45
N GLN A 103 -1.72 -21.23 0.58
CA GLN A 103 -3.12 -20.82 0.42
C GLN A 103 -3.56 -19.62 1.29
N GLU A 104 -2.80 -19.29 2.34
CA GLU A 104 -3.06 -18.17 3.25
C GLU A 104 -2.71 -16.79 2.66
N VAL A 105 -1.82 -16.73 1.66
CA VAL A 105 -1.28 -15.49 1.08
C VAL A 105 -1.64 -15.37 -0.42
N SER A 106 -2.88 -15.76 -0.75
CA SER A 106 -3.47 -15.54 -2.07
C SER A 106 -3.81 -14.05 -2.28
N LEU A 107 -3.91 -13.60 -3.53
CA LEU A 107 -4.44 -12.28 -3.85
C LEU A 107 -5.98 -12.31 -3.81
N PRO A 108 -6.65 -11.26 -3.28
CA PRO A 108 -8.10 -11.14 -3.35
C PRO A 108 -8.59 -11.24 -4.79
N ARG A 109 -9.75 -11.89 -4.99
CA ARG A 109 -10.24 -12.24 -6.33
C ARG A 109 -10.38 -11.03 -7.26
N GLU A 110 -10.84 -9.89 -6.75
CA GLU A 110 -10.97 -8.67 -7.54
C GLU A 110 -9.60 -8.03 -7.86
N CYS A 111 -8.64 -8.09 -6.93
CA CYS A 111 -7.26 -7.64 -7.17
C CYS A 111 -6.58 -8.49 -8.25
N ALA A 112 -6.76 -9.82 -8.20
CA ALA A 112 -6.28 -10.73 -9.24
C ALA A 112 -6.95 -10.45 -10.60
N ALA A 113 -8.28 -10.19 -10.61
CA ALA A 113 -9.00 -9.81 -11.83
C ALA A 113 -8.53 -8.47 -12.42
N PHE A 114 -8.21 -7.48 -11.57
CA PHE A 114 -7.64 -6.20 -11.97
C PHE A 114 -6.25 -6.36 -12.61
N ILE A 115 -5.34 -7.08 -11.94
CA ILE A 115 -3.99 -7.36 -12.47
C ILE A 115 -4.08 -8.15 -13.80
N ASN A 116 -4.98 -9.13 -13.89
CA ASN A 116 -5.23 -9.88 -15.13
C ASN A 116 -5.69 -8.98 -16.29
N LYS A 117 -6.49 -7.94 -16.02
CA LYS A 117 -6.91 -6.94 -17.01
C LYS A 117 -5.77 -6.01 -17.43
N LEU A 118 -4.82 -5.71 -16.53
CA LEU A 118 -3.66 -4.85 -16.82
C LEU A 118 -2.54 -5.58 -17.56
N ARG A 119 -2.34 -6.90 -17.32
CA ARG A 119 -1.19 -7.66 -17.86
C ARG A 119 -0.95 -7.50 -19.37
N PRO A 120 -1.95 -7.45 -20.27
CA PRO A 120 -1.72 -7.20 -21.70
C PRO A 120 -1.11 -5.83 -22.00
N LEU A 121 -1.45 -4.80 -21.21
CA LEU A 121 -0.94 -3.43 -21.35
C LEU A 121 0.49 -3.28 -20.81
N LEU A 122 0.91 -4.20 -19.93
CA LEU A 122 2.24 -4.26 -19.32
C LEU A 122 3.16 -5.31 -19.99
N SER A 123 2.78 -5.80 -21.18
CA SER A 123 3.49 -6.87 -21.90
C SER A 123 4.70 -6.38 -22.72
N ASN A 124 4.62 -5.16 -23.28
CA ASN A 124 5.70 -4.54 -24.05
C ASN A 124 6.73 -3.91 -23.10
N GLN A 125 7.69 -4.70 -22.63
CA GLN A 125 8.69 -4.28 -21.64
C GLN A 125 10.07 -4.03 -22.28
N SER A 126 10.76 -2.98 -21.83
CA SER A 126 12.14 -2.64 -22.23
C SER A 126 12.87 -1.95 -21.08
N GLU A 127 14.21 -2.08 -21.01
CA GLU A 127 15.02 -1.22 -20.13
C GLU A 127 15.05 0.23 -20.62
N ASP A 128 14.95 0.45 -21.94
CA ASP A 128 14.65 1.77 -22.50
C ASP A 128 13.16 2.08 -22.28
N CYS A 129 12.85 2.63 -21.11
CA CYS A 129 11.48 2.92 -20.68
C CYS A 129 11.27 4.33 -20.10
N LEU A 130 12.32 5.15 -19.98
CA LEU A 130 12.33 6.44 -19.27
C LEU A 130 11.62 7.55 -20.06
N THR A 131 10.31 7.38 -20.16
CA THR A 131 9.39 8.13 -21.00
C THR A 131 8.25 8.71 -20.17
N LEU A 132 7.67 9.79 -20.69
CA LEU A 132 6.49 10.44 -20.14
C LEU A 132 5.43 10.71 -21.20
N ASN A 133 4.19 10.90 -20.74
CA ASN A 133 3.03 11.21 -21.56
C ASN A 133 2.49 12.58 -21.10
N ILE A 134 2.07 13.42 -22.04
CA ILE A 134 1.59 14.79 -21.79
C ILE A 134 0.22 14.96 -22.44
N TYR A 135 -0.74 15.46 -21.67
CA TYR A 135 -2.09 15.80 -22.10
C TYR A 135 -2.31 17.29 -21.85
N SER A 136 -2.45 18.08 -22.91
CA SER A 136 -2.64 19.53 -22.87
C SER A 136 -4.04 19.92 -23.37
N PRO A 137 -4.70 20.92 -22.77
CA PRO A 137 -5.81 21.62 -23.43
C PRO A 137 -5.33 22.15 -24.80
N ILE A 138 -6.21 22.20 -25.81
CA ILE A 138 -5.87 22.89 -27.06
C ILE A 138 -5.86 24.40 -26.81
N SER A 139 -4.71 25.04 -27.04
CA SER A 139 -4.63 26.48 -27.25
C SER A 139 -4.52 26.80 -28.74
N VAL A 140 -5.06 27.94 -29.17
CA VAL A 140 -4.98 28.42 -30.56
C VAL A 140 -3.58 28.93 -30.89
N ILE A 141 -2.82 29.38 -29.88
CA ILE A 141 -1.45 29.87 -30.01
C ILE A 141 -0.60 29.23 -28.90
N ALA A 142 0.52 28.62 -29.27
CA ALA A 142 1.46 27.97 -28.35
C ALA A 142 1.90 28.93 -27.23
N GLY A 143 1.74 28.52 -25.96
CA GLY A 143 2.17 29.28 -24.79
C GLY A 143 1.43 30.60 -24.52
N SER A 144 0.35 30.90 -25.26
CA SER A 144 -0.48 32.10 -25.03
C SER A 144 -1.35 32.01 -23.77
N GLU A 145 -1.79 30.79 -23.44
CA GLU A 145 -2.39 30.43 -22.15
C GLU A 145 -1.42 29.44 -21.47
N VAL A 146 -1.17 29.62 -20.17
CA VAL A 146 -0.33 28.69 -19.37
C VAL A 146 -1.10 28.10 -18.20
N TYR A 147 -1.17 26.77 -18.17
CA TYR A 147 -2.00 25.98 -17.27
C TYR A 147 -1.18 25.36 -16.13
N PRO A 148 -1.74 25.16 -14.92
CA PRO A 148 -1.11 24.34 -13.88
C PRO A 148 -0.81 22.93 -14.40
N VAL A 149 0.26 22.33 -13.88
CA VAL A 149 0.71 21.00 -14.29
C VAL A 149 0.40 20.00 -13.17
N LEU A 150 -0.32 18.94 -13.50
CA LEU A 150 -0.49 17.74 -12.66
C LEU A 150 0.48 16.66 -13.13
N LEU A 151 1.54 16.38 -12.39
CA LEU A 151 2.44 15.24 -12.67
C LEU A 151 2.05 14.04 -11.82
N TYR A 152 1.74 12.92 -12.46
CA TYR A 152 1.42 11.67 -11.78
C TYR A 152 2.61 10.72 -11.70
N ILE A 153 2.93 10.29 -10.48
CA ILE A 153 3.85 9.18 -10.20
C ILE A 153 3.00 7.96 -9.82
N HIS A 154 3.03 6.92 -10.66
CA HIS A 154 2.21 5.73 -10.43
C HIS A 154 2.67 4.93 -9.21
N GLY A 155 1.72 4.26 -8.57
CA GLY A 155 1.94 3.37 -7.42
C GLY A 155 1.66 1.91 -7.73
N GLU A 156 0.84 1.28 -6.88
CA GLU A 156 0.52 -0.16 -6.79
C GLU A 156 1.69 -1.05 -6.34
N SER A 157 2.92 -0.78 -6.80
CA SER A 157 4.12 -1.46 -6.32
C SER A 157 5.40 -0.72 -6.71
N PHE A 158 6.51 -1.01 -6.03
CA PHE A 158 7.84 -0.68 -6.54
C PHE A 158 8.29 -1.63 -7.65
N SER A 159 7.61 -2.78 -7.83
CA SER A 159 8.01 -3.86 -8.74
C SER A 159 7.23 -3.93 -10.06
N TRP A 160 6.08 -3.25 -10.17
CA TRP A 160 5.23 -3.24 -11.37
C TRP A 160 4.34 -1.98 -11.44
N GLY A 161 3.83 -1.68 -12.63
CA GLY A 161 3.06 -0.47 -12.95
C GLY A 161 3.60 0.26 -14.17
N ALA A 162 2.87 1.27 -14.66
CA ALA A 162 3.32 2.19 -15.71
C ALA A 162 2.46 3.47 -15.74
N GLY A 163 3.05 4.60 -16.14
CA GLY A 163 2.34 5.87 -16.36
C GLY A 163 1.38 5.82 -17.56
N SER A 164 1.60 4.90 -18.51
CA SER A 164 0.73 4.65 -19.67
C SER A 164 -0.62 4.01 -19.32
N LEU A 165 -0.83 3.56 -18.09
CA LEU A 165 -2.12 3.03 -17.62
C LEU A 165 -3.15 4.14 -17.25
N TYR A 166 -2.78 5.41 -17.41
CA TYR A 166 -3.54 6.57 -16.92
C TYR A 166 -3.68 7.63 -18.02
N ASP A 167 -4.91 7.82 -18.51
CA ASP A 167 -5.22 8.78 -19.58
C ASP A 167 -5.59 10.14 -18.97
N GLY A 168 -4.70 11.13 -19.11
CA GLY A 168 -4.90 12.49 -18.61
C GLY A 168 -5.90 13.34 -19.40
N SER A 169 -6.49 12.82 -20.49
CA SER A 169 -7.34 13.61 -21.37
C SER A 169 -8.55 14.22 -20.67
N VAL A 170 -9.25 13.44 -19.81
CA VAL A 170 -10.45 13.93 -19.09
C VAL A 170 -10.10 15.07 -18.15
N LEU A 171 -9.06 14.89 -17.32
CA LEU A 171 -8.57 15.94 -16.41
C LEU A 171 -8.12 17.19 -17.16
N ALA A 172 -7.35 17.02 -18.24
CA ALA A 172 -6.83 18.14 -19.02
C ALA A 172 -7.95 18.96 -19.68
N ALA A 173 -8.93 18.29 -20.31
CA ALA A 173 -10.06 18.94 -20.94
C ALA A 173 -10.99 19.62 -19.93
N TYR A 174 -11.41 18.87 -18.90
CA TYR A 174 -12.42 19.32 -17.95
C TYR A 174 -11.92 20.48 -17.08
N ALA A 175 -10.74 20.32 -16.48
CA ALA A 175 -10.25 21.27 -15.48
C ALA A 175 -9.33 22.36 -16.03
N ARG A 176 -8.97 22.29 -17.32
CA ARG A 176 -7.96 23.13 -18.00
C ARG A 176 -6.64 23.15 -17.22
N VAL A 177 -6.00 21.98 -17.17
CA VAL A 177 -4.67 21.71 -16.60
C VAL A 177 -3.84 20.91 -17.62
N VAL A 178 -2.51 20.98 -17.56
CA VAL A 178 -1.67 20.01 -18.28
C VAL A 178 -1.46 18.80 -17.37
N VAL A 179 -1.68 17.60 -17.87
CA VAL A 179 -1.43 16.35 -17.12
C VAL A 179 -0.22 15.65 -17.69
N VAL A 180 0.71 15.24 -16.84
CA VAL A 180 1.91 14.47 -17.18
C VAL A 180 1.86 13.13 -16.44
N THR A 181 2.14 12.02 -17.12
CA THR A 181 2.35 10.71 -16.46
C THR A 181 3.72 10.15 -16.83
N ILE A 182 4.43 9.56 -15.89
CA ILE A 182 5.82 9.12 -16.09
C ILE A 182 5.97 7.61 -15.88
N ASN A 183 6.89 6.99 -16.63
CA ASN A 183 7.48 5.69 -16.29
C ASN A 183 8.81 5.92 -15.56
N TYR A 184 9.18 5.08 -14.60
CA TYR A 184 10.46 5.11 -13.88
C TYR A 184 10.93 3.66 -13.61
N ARG A 185 12.23 3.41 -13.37
CA ARG A 185 12.75 2.04 -13.18
C ARG A 185 12.10 1.35 -11.96
N LEU A 186 11.84 0.04 -12.09
CA LEU A 186 11.11 -0.76 -11.11
C LEU A 186 11.94 -1.96 -10.60
N GLY A 187 11.51 -2.53 -9.48
CA GLY A 187 12.10 -3.71 -8.85
C GLY A 187 13.61 -3.53 -8.59
N PRO A 188 14.44 -4.54 -8.88
CA PRO A 188 15.89 -4.41 -8.70
C PRO A 188 16.48 -3.30 -9.59
N LEU A 189 15.97 -3.09 -10.80
CA LEU A 189 16.51 -2.09 -11.74
C LEU A 189 16.35 -0.65 -11.21
N GLY A 190 15.30 -0.38 -10.41
CA GLY A 190 15.05 0.91 -9.78
C GLY A 190 15.63 1.08 -8.37
N PHE A 191 15.81 -0.02 -7.62
CA PHE A 191 16.05 0.04 -6.17
C PHE A 191 17.12 -0.94 -5.65
N LEU A 192 17.99 -1.49 -6.52
CA LEU A 192 19.14 -2.28 -6.07
C LEU A 192 20.10 -1.40 -5.27
N ASN A 193 20.17 -1.67 -3.96
CA ASN A 193 21.19 -1.13 -3.07
C ASN A 193 22.09 -2.27 -2.60
N SER A 194 23.40 -2.09 -2.77
CA SER A 194 24.45 -3.09 -2.47
C SER A 194 25.29 -2.74 -1.24
N TYR A 195 24.87 -1.71 -0.49
CA TYR A 195 25.58 -1.21 0.68
C TYR A 195 25.01 -1.81 1.97
N GLY A 196 25.90 -2.39 2.80
CA GLY A 196 25.58 -2.93 4.12
C GLY A 196 26.13 -2.12 5.30
N GLY A 197 26.60 -0.89 5.07
CA GLY A 197 27.16 -0.06 6.13
C GLY A 197 26.12 0.86 6.80
N SER A 198 26.41 1.28 8.03
CA SER A 198 25.66 2.34 8.73
C SER A 198 26.33 3.72 8.64
N THR A 199 27.42 3.84 7.86
CA THR A 199 28.36 4.97 7.91
C THR A 199 28.63 5.59 6.53
N GLY A 200 27.61 6.22 5.95
CA GLY A 200 27.78 7.33 4.99
C GLY A 200 28.59 7.05 3.72
N GLY A 201 28.59 5.82 3.20
CA GLY A 201 29.42 5.42 2.05
C GLY A 201 29.10 6.08 0.70
N GLY A 202 27.99 6.84 0.60
CA GLY A 202 27.63 7.61 -0.61
C GLY A 202 27.26 6.76 -1.84
N VAL A 203 26.94 5.47 -1.64
CA VAL A 203 26.62 4.53 -2.72
C VAL A 203 25.20 4.77 -3.23
N VAL A 204 25.07 5.74 -4.15
CA VAL A 204 23.81 6.11 -4.81
C VAL A 204 23.09 4.88 -5.35
N SER A 205 21.90 4.60 -4.81
CA SER A 205 21.17 3.34 -5.08
C SER A 205 19.68 3.52 -5.37
N ASN A 206 19.08 4.67 -5.02
CA ASN A 206 17.66 4.95 -5.27
C ASN A 206 17.42 5.43 -6.72
N PHE A 207 17.79 4.61 -7.71
CA PHE A 207 17.77 4.96 -9.14
C PHE A 207 16.38 5.38 -9.64
N ALA A 208 15.32 4.75 -9.14
CA ALA A 208 13.94 5.11 -9.44
C ALA A 208 13.54 6.52 -8.97
N LEU A 209 14.05 6.97 -7.82
CA LEU A 209 13.80 8.35 -7.35
C LEU A 209 14.59 9.35 -8.20
N LEU A 210 15.79 8.99 -8.67
CA LEU A 210 16.55 9.80 -9.62
C LEU A 210 15.86 9.92 -10.97
N ASP A 211 15.18 8.86 -11.44
CA ASP A 211 14.36 8.90 -12.66
C ASP A 211 13.21 9.91 -12.51
N GLN A 212 12.53 9.90 -11.37
CA GLN A 212 11.46 10.85 -11.06
C GLN A 212 11.99 12.30 -10.96
N ILE A 213 13.19 12.49 -10.40
CA ILE A 213 13.88 13.80 -10.38
C ILE A 213 14.25 14.25 -11.79
N ALA A 214 14.74 13.35 -12.66
CA ALA A 214 15.04 13.68 -14.05
C ALA A 214 13.78 14.09 -14.84
N ALA A 215 12.65 13.38 -14.64
CA ALA A 215 11.37 13.74 -15.23
C ALA A 215 10.87 15.11 -14.75
N LEU A 216 11.03 15.42 -13.46
CA LEU A 216 10.68 16.74 -12.89
C LEU A 216 11.55 17.87 -13.47
N ASN A 217 12.86 17.65 -13.64
CA ASN A 217 13.74 18.60 -14.32
C ASN A 217 13.32 18.79 -15.79
N TRP A 218 13.04 17.72 -16.52
CA TRP A 218 12.57 17.80 -17.90
C TRP A 218 11.29 18.61 -18.03
N VAL A 219 10.34 18.43 -17.10
CA VAL A 219 9.08 19.19 -17.04
C VAL A 219 9.36 20.66 -16.73
N ALA A 220 10.22 20.98 -15.77
CA ALA A 220 10.62 22.36 -15.47
C ALA A 220 11.25 23.07 -16.69
N GLU A 221 12.02 22.35 -17.51
CA GLU A 221 12.66 22.90 -18.72
C GLU A 221 11.74 23.00 -19.94
N ASN A 222 10.80 22.06 -20.13
CA ASN A 222 10.10 21.90 -21.42
C ASN A 222 8.57 22.11 -21.38
N ILE A 223 7.91 22.03 -20.21
CA ILE A 223 6.44 21.94 -20.17
C ILE A 223 5.72 23.20 -20.69
N ARG A 224 6.41 24.35 -20.72
CA ARG A 224 5.90 25.61 -21.26
C ARG A 224 5.49 25.50 -22.74
N GLU A 225 6.24 24.72 -23.52
CA GLU A 225 5.97 24.50 -24.94
C GLU A 225 4.71 23.64 -25.16
N PHE A 226 4.31 22.88 -24.14
CA PHE A 226 3.06 22.14 -24.03
C PHE A 226 1.96 22.93 -23.29
N ASN A 227 2.06 24.27 -23.26
CA ASN A 227 1.14 25.19 -22.56
C ASN A 227 1.10 25.01 -21.02
N GLY A 228 2.07 24.34 -20.43
CA GLY A 228 2.17 24.18 -18.98
C GLY A 228 2.86 25.36 -18.28
N ASP A 229 2.62 25.50 -16.99
CA ASP A 229 3.28 26.50 -16.14
C ASP A 229 4.26 25.80 -15.17
N PRO A 230 5.59 25.90 -15.39
CA PRO A 230 6.57 25.29 -14.50
C PRO A 230 6.55 25.89 -13.07
N SER A 231 5.98 27.08 -12.88
CA SER A 231 5.78 27.68 -11.54
C SER A 231 4.54 27.15 -10.79
N ARG A 232 3.75 26.27 -11.43
CA ARG A 232 2.54 25.65 -10.85
C ARG A 232 2.49 24.14 -11.09
N VAL A 233 3.63 23.47 -10.90
CA VAL A 233 3.73 22.00 -10.89
C VAL A 233 3.24 21.43 -9.55
N THR A 234 2.24 20.55 -9.65
CA THR A 234 1.67 19.76 -8.55
C THR A 234 1.94 18.29 -8.83
N VAL A 235 2.60 17.59 -7.91
CA VAL A 235 2.91 16.14 -8.06
C VAL A 235 1.91 15.32 -7.26
N PHE A 236 1.28 14.33 -7.87
CA PHE A 236 0.36 13.42 -7.18
C PHE A 236 0.69 11.96 -7.44
N GLY A 237 0.34 11.12 -6.48
CA GLY A 237 0.60 9.69 -6.53
C GLY A 237 -0.26 8.96 -5.52
N ARG A 238 -0.34 7.64 -5.69
CA ARG A 238 -1.02 6.71 -4.78
C ARG A 238 -0.01 5.68 -4.26
N ASP A 239 -0.21 5.18 -3.04
CA ASP A 239 0.52 4.02 -2.51
C ASP A 239 2.05 4.23 -2.59
N THR A 240 2.81 3.30 -3.18
CA THR A 240 4.25 3.41 -3.46
C THR A 240 4.65 4.68 -4.21
N GLY A 241 3.80 5.21 -5.10
CA GLY A 241 3.99 6.50 -5.78
C GLY A 241 3.84 7.70 -4.84
N ALA A 242 2.88 7.65 -3.91
CA ALA A 242 2.76 8.67 -2.84
C ALA A 242 3.96 8.60 -1.87
N ALA A 243 4.41 7.40 -1.52
CA ALA A 243 5.62 7.21 -0.73
C ALA A 243 6.86 7.79 -1.43
N CYS A 244 7.01 7.58 -2.75
CA CYS A 244 8.08 8.20 -3.54
C CYS A 244 8.06 9.74 -3.46
N ILE A 245 6.91 10.38 -3.68
CA ILE A 245 6.76 11.84 -3.56
C ILE A 245 7.16 12.32 -2.16
N SER A 246 6.75 11.59 -1.12
CA SER A 246 7.10 11.88 0.27
C SER A 246 8.60 11.76 0.54
N TYR A 247 9.34 10.87 -0.15
CA TYR A 247 10.80 10.84 -0.14
C TYR A 247 11.41 12.01 -0.93
N LEU A 248 10.85 12.39 -2.08
CA LEU A 248 11.32 13.55 -2.86
C LEU A 248 11.16 14.88 -2.12
N MET A 249 10.18 15.01 -1.21
CA MET A 249 10.01 16.19 -0.35
C MET A 249 11.10 16.35 0.72
N ASP A 250 11.64 15.22 1.21
CA ASP A 250 12.68 15.16 2.25
C ASP A 250 14.09 14.97 1.68
N SER A 251 14.22 14.75 0.37
CA SER A 251 15.48 14.46 -0.31
C SER A 251 16.36 15.72 -0.44
N PRO A 252 17.63 15.69 0.01
CA PRO A 252 18.50 16.86 0.00
C PRO A 252 19.04 17.23 -1.39
N ILE A 253 18.89 16.35 -2.40
CA ILE A 253 19.33 16.58 -3.78
C ILE A 253 18.24 17.16 -4.69
N VAL A 254 17.00 17.30 -4.21
CA VAL A 254 15.89 17.86 -4.99
C VAL A 254 16.00 19.39 -4.99
N PRO A 255 16.20 20.04 -6.16
CA PRO A 255 16.25 21.50 -6.23
C PRO A 255 14.91 22.14 -5.84
N PRO A 256 14.91 23.21 -5.04
CA PRO A 256 13.70 23.98 -4.76
C PRO A 256 13.05 24.49 -6.05
N GLY A 257 11.73 24.34 -6.16
CA GLY A 257 10.94 24.82 -7.31
C GLY A 257 10.68 23.79 -8.42
N LEU A 258 11.24 22.56 -8.36
CA LEU A 258 10.81 21.49 -9.29
C LEU A 258 9.32 21.11 -9.13
N PHE A 259 8.79 21.26 -7.92
CA PHE A 259 7.36 21.19 -7.64
C PHE A 259 6.97 22.15 -6.52
N HIS A 260 5.71 22.56 -6.55
CA HIS A 260 5.15 23.61 -5.70
C HIS A 260 4.06 23.06 -4.76
N ARG A 261 3.49 21.90 -5.10
CA ARG A 261 2.40 21.23 -4.39
C ARG A 261 2.52 19.72 -4.50
N VAL A 262 1.96 19.02 -3.52
CA VAL A 262 1.91 17.55 -3.50
C VAL A 262 0.52 17.04 -3.12
N VAL A 263 0.13 15.89 -3.66
CA VAL A 263 -1.05 15.13 -3.23
C VAL A 263 -0.64 13.68 -2.95
N LEU A 264 -0.73 13.26 -1.69
CA LEU A 264 -0.31 11.96 -1.20
C LEU A 264 -1.55 11.11 -0.89
N VAL A 265 -1.81 10.05 -1.68
CA VAL A 265 -2.97 9.17 -1.48
C VAL A 265 -2.51 7.80 -0.98
N SER A 266 -2.98 7.38 0.19
CA SER A 266 -2.74 6.05 0.77
C SER A 266 -1.26 5.67 0.97
N GLY A 267 -0.33 6.63 1.03
CA GLY A 267 1.10 6.35 1.19
C GLY A 267 1.96 7.57 1.55
N SER A 268 3.06 7.34 2.26
CA SER A 268 4.06 8.35 2.68
C SER A 268 5.39 7.68 3.04
N SER A 269 6.44 8.48 3.27
CA SER A 269 7.74 8.02 3.78
C SER A 269 7.72 7.61 5.26
N GLN A 270 6.63 7.88 5.99
CA GLN A 270 6.44 7.43 7.37
C GLN A 270 5.74 6.06 7.46
N CYS A 271 5.15 5.56 6.37
CA CYS A 271 4.63 4.19 6.33
C CYS A 271 5.78 3.19 6.52
N PRO A 272 5.56 1.98 7.06
CA PRO A 272 6.64 1.01 7.27
C PRO A 272 7.00 0.22 6.00
N TRP A 273 6.02 -0.11 5.16
CA TRP A 273 6.18 -0.94 3.96
C TRP A 273 7.02 -0.37 2.80
N PRO A 274 7.23 0.96 2.61
CA PRO A 274 8.06 1.50 1.53
C PRO A 274 9.52 1.71 1.92
N HIS A 275 9.91 1.44 3.16
CA HIS A 275 11.29 1.56 3.60
C HIS A 275 11.97 0.19 3.63
N VAL A 276 12.94 -0.04 2.74
CA VAL A 276 13.70 -1.29 2.73
C VAL A 276 14.89 -1.16 3.69
N GLU A 277 14.69 -1.60 4.93
CA GLU A 277 15.67 -1.49 6.04
C GLU A 277 16.93 -2.36 5.85
N SER A 278 16.85 -3.44 5.07
CA SER A 278 17.98 -4.37 4.86
C SER A 278 18.14 -4.70 3.36
N PRO A 279 18.39 -3.71 2.49
CA PRO A 279 18.30 -3.90 1.04
C PRO A 279 19.44 -4.78 0.49
N LEU A 280 20.59 -4.80 1.17
CA LEU A 280 21.67 -5.74 0.91
C LEU A 280 21.17 -7.20 0.92
N ARG A 281 20.22 -7.55 1.81
CA ARG A 281 19.65 -8.90 1.88
C ARG A 281 18.92 -9.29 0.59
N SER A 282 18.19 -8.35 -0.03
CA SER A 282 17.55 -8.54 -1.34
C SER A 282 18.60 -8.66 -2.45
N THR A 283 19.60 -7.78 -2.45
CA THR A 283 20.68 -7.78 -3.45
C THR A 283 21.54 -9.04 -3.39
N LEU A 284 21.89 -9.54 -2.21
CA LEU A 284 22.64 -10.80 -2.06
C LEU A 284 21.80 -12.03 -2.43
N ARG A 285 20.50 -12.04 -2.11
CA ARG A 285 19.58 -13.11 -2.58
C ARG A 285 19.50 -13.14 -4.11
N LEU A 286 19.39 -11.97 -4.76
CA LEU A 286 19.43 -11.87 -6.22
C LEU A 286 20.78 -12.34 -6.79
N ALA A 287 21.89 -12.01 -6.13
CA ALA A 287 23.22 -12.48 -6.53
C ALA A 287 23.36 -14.01 -6.44
N VAL A 288 22.94 -14.63 -5.34
CA VAL A 288 22.92 -16.09 -5.18
C VAL A 288 22.05 -16.75 -6.27
N ALA A 289 20.85 -16.22 -6.52
CA ALA A 289 19.93 -16.73 -7.54
C ALA A 289 20.46 -16.60 -8.99
N LEU A 290 21.50 -15.79 -9.21
CA LEU A 290 22.17 -15.59 -10.51
C LEU A 290 23.59 -16.20 -10.56
N GLY A 291 24.06 -16.86 -9.50
CA GLY A 291 25.44 -17.36 -9.41
C GLY A 291 26.51 -16.26 -9.37
N CYS A 292 26.13 -15.02 -9.05
CA CYS A 292 27.06 -13.91 -8.94
C CYS A 292 27.90 -14.00 -7.64
N PRO A 293 29.13 -13.46 -7.63
CA PRO A 293 30.00 -13.51 -6.46
C PRO A 293 29.38 -12.77 -5.28
N VAL A 294 29.29 -13.45 -4.14
CA VAL A 294 28.80 -12.94 -2.86
C VAL A 294 30.01 -12.67 -1.94
N PRO A 295 30.04 -11.54 -1.21
CA PRO A 295 31.11 -11.22 -0.27
C PRO A 295 31.09 -12.12 0.98
N GLU A 296 32.26 -12.48 1.49
CA GLU A 296 32.40 -13.14 2.80
C GLU A 296 32.09 -12.19 3.97
N HIS A 297 32.18 -10.87 3.75
CA HIS A 297 31.98 -9.84 4.78
C HIS A 297 30.99 -8.76 4.30
N PRO A 298 29.83 -8.61 4.96
CA PRO A 298 28.71 -7.77 4.49
C PRO A 298 28.86 -6.27 4.77
N GLY A 299 29.90 -5.85 5.50
CA GLY A 299 30.11 -4.44 5.89
C GLY A 299 30.85 -3.57 4.86
N ALA A 300 31.26 -4.14 3.73
CA ALA A 300 32.02 -3.45 2.67
C ALA A 300 31.12 -3.03 1.49
N ALA A 301 31.67 -2.32 0.50
CA ALA A 301 31.04 -2.19 -0.81
C ALA A 301 31.25 -3.48 -1.64
N HIS A 302 30.33 -3.80 -2.54
CA HIS A 302 30.34 -5.07 -3.28
C HIS A 302 30.40 -4.90 -4.81
N PRO A 303 31.47 -4.26 -5.34
CA PRO A 303 31.55 -3.89 -6.76
C PRO A 303 31.51 -5.10 -7.71
N ASN A 304 32.13 -6.23 -7.32
CA ASN A 304 32.13 -7.46 -8.13
C ASN A 304 30.72 -8.05 -8.27
N THR A 305 29.93 -7.99 -7.20
CA THR A 305 28.52 -8.42 -7.19
C THR A 305 27.70 -7.54 -8.12
N VAL A 306 27.81 -6.22 -7.98
CA VAL A 306 27.07 -5.26 -8.85
C VAL A 306 27.50 -5.38 -10.32
N ALA A 307 28.80 -5.55 -10.61
CA ALA A 307 29.29 -5.74 -11.98
C ALA A 307 28.80 -7.05 -12.62
N CYS A 308 28.65 -8.11 -11.85
CA CYS A 308 28.03 -9.35 -12.32
C CYS A 308 26.53 -9.17 -12.60
N LEU A 309 25.78 -8.58 -11.66
CA LEU A 309 24.36 -8.27 -11.83
C LEU A 309 24.10 -7.33 -13.01
N ARG A 310 24.99 -6.36 -13.26
CA ARG A 310 24.92 -5.47 -14.42
C ARG A 310 25.03 -6.21 -15.75
N ARG A 311 25.92 -7.21 -15.83
CA ARG A 311 26.16 -8.01 -17.05
C ARG A 311 25.16 -9.15 -17.27
N ALA A 312 24.31 -9.47 -16.30
CA ALA A 312 23.29 -10.50 -16.44
C ALA A 312 22.30 -10.15 -17.58
N ASN A 313 21.79 -11.16 -18.29
CA ASN A 313 20.70 -10.96 -19.25
C ASN A 313 19.44 -10.48 -18.50
N LEU A 314 18.72 -9.51 -19.08
CA LEU A 314 17.53 -8.90 -18.46
C LEU A 314 16.47 -9.95 -18.06
N ALA A 315 16.14 -10.89 -18.94
CA ALA A 315 15.13 -11.91 -18.66
C ALA A 315 15.58 -12.84 -17.53
N THR A 316 16.86 -13.25 -17.53
CA THR A 316 17.45 -14.06 -16.44
C THR A 316 17.41 -13.31 -15.12
N LEU A 317 17.76 -12.01 -15.11
CA LEU A 317 17.76 -11.16 -13.92
C LEU A 317 16.34 -10.99 -13.34
N MET A 318 15.34 -10.70 -14.18
CA MET A 318 13.96 -10.54 -13.72
C MET A 318 13.33 -11.88 -13.30
N ASN A 319 13.71 -13.00 -13.91
CA ASN A 319 13.29 -14.32 -13.46
C ASN A 319 13.89 -14.69 -12.10
N ALA A 320 15.19 -14.43 -11.89
CA ALA A 320 15.82 -14.60 -10.57
C ALA A 320 15.19 -13.67 -9.51
N ALA A 321 14.83 -12.43 -9.87
CA ALA A 321 14.20 -11.46 -8.98
C ALA A 321 12.82 -11.90 -8.45
N ARG A 322 12.06 -12.75 -9.18
CA ARG A 322 10.81 -13.35 -8.64
C ARG A 322 11.04 -14.21 -7.38
N THR A 323 12.23 -14.79 -7.22
CA THR A 323 12.57 -15.64 -6.07
C THR A 323 12.95 -14.85 -4.81
N VAL A 324 13.10 -13.52 -4.92
CA VAL A 324 13.53 -12.64 -3.82
C VAL A 324 12.33 -12.21 -2.98
N HIS A 325 11.76 -13.15 -2.24
CA HIS A 325 10.58 -12.90 -1.40
C HIS A 325 10.89 -11.98 -0.20
N PRO A 326 10.12 -10.90 0.02
CA PRO A 326 10.24 -10.08 1.23
C PRO A 326 9.62 -10.76 2.46
N PRO A 327 9.82 -10.19 3.67
CA PRO A 327 8.90 -10.42 4.79
C PRO A 327 7.47 -10.01 4.40
N ALA A 328 6.47 -10.70 4.95
CA ALA A 328 5.06 -10.36 4.73
C ALA A 328 4.78 -8.89 5.06
N PHE A 329 3.92 -8.27 4.25
CA PHE A 329 3.58 -6.84 4.24
C PHE A 329 4.70 -5.86 3.86
N MET A 330 5.96 -6.30 3.70
CA MET A 330 7.11 -5.43 3.42
C MET A 330 7.52 -5.48 1.94
N SER A 331 8.23 -4.45 1.46
CA SER A 331 8.79 -4.42 0.10
C SER A 331 10.18 -5.09 0.04
N ALA A 332 10.45 -5.89 -0.99
CA ALA A 332 11.80 -6.43 -1.27
C ALA A 332 12.72 -5.42 -1.96
N TRP A 333 12.10 -4.55 -2.77
CA TRP A 333 12.72 -3.49 -3.56
C TRP A 333 11.92 -2.22 -3.30
N GLY A 334 12.59 -1.08 -3.11
CA GLY A 334 11.97 0.19 -2.75
C GLY A 334 13.00 1.14 -2.12
N PRO A 335 12.60 2.35 -1.74
CA PRO A 335 13.48 3.34 -1.12
C PRO A 335 14.25 2.80 0.10
N SER A 336 15.56 3.07 0.13
CA SER A 336 16.47 2.67 1.22
C SER A 336 17.50 3.76 1.50
N GLU A 337 18.10 3.77 2.70
CA GLU A 337 19.10 4.77 3.08
C GLU A 337 20.38 4.60 2.22
N ASP A 338 20.69 5.60 1.38
CA ASP A 338 21.97 5.70 0.65
C ASP A 338 22.81 6.92 1.06
N GLY A 339 22.23 7.81 1.87
CA GLY A 339 22.88 9.04 2.36
C GLY A 339 23.02 10.14 1.31
N VAL A 340 22.44 9.96 0.10
CA VAL A 340 22.51 10.92 -1.00
C VAL A 340 21.10 11.31 -1.46
N VAL A 341 20.33 10.34 -1.91
CA VAL A 341 18.93 10.53 -2.34
C VAL A 341 18.01 10.45 -1.12
N VAL A 342 18.23 9.45 -0.27
CA VAL A 342 17.48 9.24 0.99
C VAL A 342 18.43 9.42 2.16
N ALA A 343 18.31 10.56 2.84
CA ALA A 343 18.99 10.84 4.09
C ALA A 343 18.42 9.94 5.21
N GLY A 344 19.30 9.37 6.04
CA GLY A 344 18.89 8.37 7.03
C GLY A 344 17.99 8.91 8.15
N ARG A 345 17.16 8.03 8.74
CA ARG A 345 16.07 8.34 9.71
C ARG A 345 16.48 9.22 10.91
N ARG A 346 17.77 9.28 11.26
CA ARG A 346 18.28 10.18 12.31
C ARG A 346 18.32 11.65 11.88
N ALA A 347 18.56 11.96 10.61
CA ALA A 347 18.61 13.33 10.11
C ALA A 347 17.22 13.97 9.97
N THR A 348 16.22 13.19 9.54
CA THR A 348 14.84 13.68 9.36
C THR A 348 14.12 13.98 10.67
N MET A 349 14.43 13.26 11.76
CA MET A 349 13.86 13.48 13.10
C MET A 349 14.51 14.64 13.88
N THR A 350 15.80 14.93 13.71
CA THR A 350 16.53 15.89 14.57
C THR A 350 16.36 17.37 14.16
N GLY A 351 15.37 17.69 13.32
CA GLY A 351 15.11 19.06 12.86
C GLY A 351 16.26 19.67 12.04
N GLY A 352 17.12 18.84 11.46
CA GLY A 352 18.47 19.17 11.02
C GLY A 352 18.61 20.01 9.75
N GLY A 353 18.05 21.22 9.72
CA GLY A 353 18.56 22.39 8.96
C GLY A 353 18.62 22.35 7.41
N GLY A 354 18.47 21.20 6.77
CA GLY A 354 18.38 21.08 5.31
C GLY A 354 17.10 21.71 4.77
N GLY A 355 17.20 22.41 3.64
CA GLY A 355 16.12 23.23 3.08
C GLY A 355 14.93 22.42 2.55
N ARG A 356 14.04 21.96 3.44
CA ARG A 356 12.79 21.26 3.10
C ARG A 356 11.90 22.12 2.19
N SER A 357 11.37 21.51 1.14
CA SER A 357 10.51 22.17 0.16
C SER A 357 9.22 22.70 0.79
N LYS A 358 9.05 24.03 0.76
CA LYS A 358 7.86 24.72 1.27
C LYS A 358 6.73 24.63 0.22
N VAL A 359 5.95 23.56 0.30
CA VAL A 359 4.91 23.21 -0.68
C VAL A 359 3.54 23.10 -0.01
N GLU A 360 2.46 23.37 -0.75
CA GLU A 360 1.13 22.99 -0.27
C GLU A 360 0.90 21.48 -0.39
N VAL A 361 0.20 20.89 0.58
CA VAL A 361 0.05 19.43 0.74
C VAL A 361 -1.43 19.06 0.82
N MET A 362 -1.83 18.05 0.04
CA MET A 362 -3.09 17.33 0.24
C MET A 362 -2.79 15.87 0.59
N ILE A 363 -3.52 15.28 1.54
CA ILE A 363 -3.35 13.90 2.01
C ILE A 363 -4.69 13.18 1.96
N GLY A 364 -4.72 11.99 1.37
CA GLY A 364 -5.92 11.18 1.20
C GLY A 364 -5.76 9.75 1.69
N PHE A 365 -6.83 9.15 2.20
CA PHE A 365 -6.88 7.74 2.60
C PHE A 365 -8.31 7.17 2.48
N SER A 366 -8.42 5.84 2.51
CA SER A 366 -9.70 5.10 2.59
C SER A 366 -9.88 4.42 3.96
N PRO A 367 -11.08 3.93 4.32
CA PRO A 367 -11.26 3.13 5.54
C PRO A 367 -10.65 1.71 5.46
N TRP A 368 -10.29 1.23 4.27
CA TRP A 368 -10.02 -0.21 4.00
C TRP A 368 -8.64 -0.46 3.38
N GLU A 369 -7.64 0.38 3.66
CA GLU A 369 -6.34 0.40 2.97
C GLU A 369 -5.64 -0.97 2.90
N SER A 370 -5.80 -1.82 3.92
CA SER A 370 -5.20 -3.15 3.98
C SER A 370 -6.03 -4.26 3.35
N TRP A 371 -7.11 -3.96 2.61
CA TRP A 371 -7.97 -4.99 1.99
C TRP A 371 -7.18 -5.92 1.06
N SER A 372 -6.18 -5.39 0.35
CA SER A 372 -5.29 -6.15 -0.54
C SER A 372 -4.23 -6.98 0.19
N TRP A 373 -4.15 -6.92 1.54
CA TRP A 373 -3.09 -7.55 2.33
C TRP A 373 -3.51 -8.89 2.96
N LEU A 374 -4.80 -9.27 2.87
CA LEU A 374 -5.33 -10.55 3.35
C LEU A 374 -5.83 -11.38 2.16
N GLY A 375 -5.65 -12.70 2.23
CA GLY A 375 -6.11 -13.62 1.18
C GLY A 375 -7.64 -13.73 1.09
N ASP A 376 -8.14 -14.13 -0.09
CA ASP A 376 -9.58 -14.14 -0.42
C ASP A 376 -10.41 -14.92 0.62
N THR A 377 -9.94 -16.09 1.07
CA THR A 377 -10.60 -16.88 2.13
C THR A 377 -10.81 -16.08 3.41
N LEU A 378 -9.81 -15.35 3.90
CA LEU A 378 -9.92 -14.54 5.12
C LEU A 378 -10.85 -13.33 4.94
N LEU A 379 -10.93 -12.82 3.71
CA LEU A 379 -11.84 -11.73 3.37
C LEU A 379 -13.30 -12.20 3.28
N MET A 380 -13.57 -13.39 2.73
CA MET A 380 -14.94 -13.86 2.46
C MET A 380 -15.54 -14.72 3.58
N GLU A 381 -14.75 -15.57 4.23
CA GLU A 381 -15.20 -16.44 5.34
C GLU A 381 -14.98 -15.76 6.71
N GLY A 382 -14.07 -14.77 6.76
CA GLY A 382 -13.67 -14.06 7.96
C GLY A 382 -12.45 -14.69 8.63
N VAL A 383 -12.19 -14.25 9.87
CA VAL A 383 -10.94 -14.53 10.59
C VAL A 383 -11.24 -15.18 11.95
N ASP A 384 -10.55 -16.27 12.26
CA ASP A 384 -10.52 -16.88 13.60
C ASP A 384 -9.49 -16.20 14.53
N GLU A 385 -9.55 -16.49 15.83
CA GLU A 385 -8.71 -15.84 16.84
C GLU A 385 -7.22 -16.21 16.74
N LEU A 386 -6.90 -17.44 16.33
CA LEU A 386 -5.53 -17.87 16.10
C LEU A 386 -4.98 -17.16 14.86
N THR A 387 -5.73 -17.10 13.76
CA THR A 387 -5.33 -16.39 12.54
C THR A 387 -5.20 -14.89 12.76
N PHE A 388 -6.12 -14.25 13.50
CA PHE A 388 -6.00 -12.85 13.92
C PHE A 388 -4.67 -12.62 14.63
N THR A 389 -4.36 -13.48 15.61
CA THR A 389 -3.12 -13.41 16.39
C THR A 389 -1.87 -13.68 15.53
N ARG A 390 -1.92 -14.63 14.58
CA ARG A 390 -0.82 -14.91 13.64
C ARG A 390 -0.52 -13.71 12.74
N VAL A 391 -1.54 -13.06 12.20
CA VAL A 391 -1.38 -11.86 11.36
C VAL A 391 -0.83 -10.69 12.17
N ALA A 392 -1.44 -10.39 13.33
CA ALA A 392 -0.96 -9.32 14.21
C ALA A 392 0.48 -9.53 14.68
N ARG A 393 0.83 -10.78 15.02
CA ARG A 393 2.21 -11.18 15.37
C ARG A 393 3.16 -10.96 14.20
N THR A 394 2.85 -11.42 12.98
CA THR A 394 3.71 -11.16 11.80
C THR A 394 3.89 -9.66 11.54
N TRP A 395 2.81 -8.88 11.61
CA TRP A 395 2.88 -7.43 11.40
C TRP A 395 3.85 -6.77 12.38
N VAL A 396 3.73 -7.06 13.67
CA VAL A 396 4.64 -6.56 14.72
C VAL A 396 6.07 -7.05 14.49
N ARG A 397 6.29 -8.33 14.13
CA ARG A 397 7.63 -8.87 13.85
C ARG A 397 8.35 -8.11 12.74
N ASN A 398 7.64 -7.80 11.66
CA ASN A 398 8.26 -7.23 10.47
C ASN A 398 8.46 -5.72 10.63
N THR A 399 7.50 -5.01 11.26
CA THR A 399 7.49 -3.54 11.38
C THR A 399 8.16 -2.95 12.62
N LYS A 400 8.46 -3.74 13.66
CA LYS A 400 8.96 -3.26 14.95
C LYS A 400 10.28 -3.91 15.35
N ARG A 401 11.04 -3.23 16.21
CA ARG A 401 12.38 -3.68 16.66
C ARG A 401 12.53 -3.83 18.18
N HIS A 402 11.59 -3.31 18.96
CA HIS A 402 11.66 -3.23 20.42
C HIS A 402 10.30 -3.56 21.05
N HIS A 403 10.29 -4.07 22.28
CA HIS A 403 9.08 -4.42 23.04
C HIS A 403 8.00 -5.17 22.23
N LEU A 404 8.42 -6.20 21.47
CA LEU A 404 7.54 -6.93 20.55
C LEU A 404 6.40 -7.69 21.25
N ARG A 405 6.51 -7.98 22.55
CA ARG A 405 5.44 -8.60 23.34
C ARG A 405 4.37 -7.60 23.73
N GLU A 406 4.81 -6.43 24.19
CA GLU A 406 3.98 -5.36 24.73
C GLU A 406 3.23 -4.64 23.61
N VAL A 407 3.90 -4.39 22.47
CA VAL A 407 3.25 -3.84 21.27
C VAL A 407 2.20 -4.80 20.71
N LEU A 408 2.48 -6.12 20.68
CA LEU A 408 1.49 -7.12 20.26
C LEU A 408 0.31 -7.19 21.24
N ALA A 409 0.57 -7.24 22.55
CA ALA A 409 -0.48 -7.27 23.57
C ALA A 409 -1.39 -6.03 23.50
N ALA A 410 -0.82 -4.83 23.31
CA ALA A 410 -1.58 -3.60 23.16
C ALA A 410 -2.42 -3.58 21.87
N ALA A 411 -1.89 -4.11 20.75
CA ALA A 411 -2.65 -4.24 19.50
C ALA A 411 -3.79 -5.27 19.62
N LEU A 412 -3.57 -6.42 20.25
CA LEU A 412 -4.64 -7.40 20.51
C LEU A 412 -5.71 -6.81 21.44
N GLN A 413 -5.31 -6.04 22.45
CA GLN A 413 -6.22 -5.39 23.40
C GLN A 413 -7.11 -4.32 22.74
N GLU A 414 -6.54 -3.47 21.87
CA GLU A 414 -7.25 -2.36 21.21
C GLU A 414 -8.19 -2.82 20.10
N TYR A 415 -7.85 -3.90 19.39
CA TYR A 415 -8.62 -4.41 18.24
C TYR A 415 -9.40 -5.69 18.55
N THR A 416 -9.80 -5.88 19.82
CA THR A 416 -10.75 -6.92 20.25
C THR A 416 -12.07 -6.27 20.66
N ASP A 417 -13.20 -6.77 20.16
CA ASP A 417 -14.53 -6.34 20.62
C ASP A 417 -14.89 -6.98 21.95
N TRP A 418 -14.50 -6.31 23.04
CA TRP A 418 -14.81 -6.70 24.41
C TRP A 418 -16.30 -6.60 24.80
N SER A 419 -17.17 -6.08 23.91
CA SER A 419 -18.62 -6.06 24.14
C SER A 419 -19.31 -7.36 23.71
N ALA A 420 -18.69 -8.11 22.79
CA ALA A 420 -19.16 -9.40 22.32
C ALA A 420 -18.45 -10.56 23.04
N VAL A 421 -19.21 -11.43 23.72
CA VAL A 421 -18.65 -12.61 24.43
C VAL A 421 -17.86 -13.52 23.48
N HIS A 422 -18.27 -13.59 22.20
CA HIS A 422 -17.47 -14.11 21.10
C HIS A 422 -17.70 -13.22 19.88
N ALA A 423 -16.69 -12.48 19.43
CA ALA A 423 -16.75 -11.72 18.19
C ALA A 423 -16.85 -12.68 16.98
N GLY A 424 -17.78 -12.41 16.06
CA GLY A 424 -17.95 -13.22 14.85
C GLY A 424 -16.71 -13.16 13.93
N PRO A 425 -16.49 -14.15 13.05
CA PRO A 425 -15.29 -14.18 12.21
C PRO A 425 -15.20 -12.98 11.27
N LEU A 426 -16.33 -12.47 10.76
CA LEU A 426 -16.37 -11.22 9.99
C LEU A 426 -16.05 -9.98 10.85
N THR A 427 -16.50 -9.93 12.09
CA THR A 427 -16.14 -8.86 13.04
C THR A 427 -14.64 -8.84 13.31
N ARG A 428 -14.02 -10.02 13.53
CA ARG A 428 -12.56 -10.14 13.69
C ARG A 428 -11.79 -9.79 12.42
N ARG A 429 -12.30 -10.14 11.23
CA ARG A 429 -11.74 -9.69 9.94
C ARG A 429 -11.73 -8.16 9.87
N ASP A 430 -12.86 -7.52 10.19
CA ASP A 430 -12.99 -6.06 10.09
C ASP A 430 -12.09 -5.34 11.11
N LEU A 431 -11.98 -5.87 12.34
CA LEU A 431 -11.02 -5.38 13.34
C LEU A 431 -9.56 -5.56 12.89
N LEU A 432 -9.22 -6.67 12.24
CA LEU A 432 -7.87 -6.94 11.73
C LEU A 432 -7.49 -6.01 10.56
N LEU A 433 -8.42 -5.78 9.63
CA LEU A 433 -8.26 -4.82 8.55
C LEU A 433 -8.09 -3.41 9.11
N ASN A 434 -8.91 -3.00 10.08
CA ASN A 434 -8.74 -1.72 10.78
C ASN A 434 -7.35 -1.60 11.45
N MET A 435 -6.85 -2.66 12.10
CA MET A 435 -5.52 -2.67 12.73
C MET A 435 -4.39 -2.49 11.71
N LEU A 436 -4.43 -3.23 10.60
CA LEU A 436 -3.42 -3.17 9.55
C LEU A 436 -3.43 -1.82 8.81
N ALA A 437 -4.62 -1.30 8.47
CA ALA A 437 -4.78 0.00 7.86
C ALA A 437 -4.29 1.14 8.76
N ASP A 438 -4.61 1.11 10.06
CA ASP A 438 -4.15 2.11 11.02
C ASP A 438 -2.63 2.10 11.19
N ALA A 439 -2.06 0.94 11.47
CA ALA A 439 -0.64 0.79 11.74
C ALA A 439 0.23 1.05 10.51
N GLY A 440 -0.28 0.69 9.33
CA GLY A 440 0.48 0.69 8.08
C GLY A 440 0.26 1.90 7.18
N VAL A 441 -0.86 2.62 7.31
CA VAL A 441 -1.21 3.76 6.44
C VAL A 441 -1.76 4.94 7.24
N VAL A 442 -2.87 4.78 7.98
CA VAL A 442 -3.63 5.92 8.51
C VAL A 442 -2.89 6.68 9.61
N ALA A 443 -2.29 5.99 10.59
CA ALA A 443 -1.46 6.66 11.61
C ALA A 443 -0.19 7.30 11.02
N PRO A 444 0.59 6.63 10.13
CA PRO A 444 1.67 7.26 9.37
C PRO A 444 1.26 8.50 8.56
N LEU A 445 0.08 8.50 7.92
CA LEU A 445 -0.43 9.67 7.20
C LEU A 445 -0.82 10.81 8.14
N HIS A 446 -1.37 10.52 9.32
CA HIS A 446 -1.59 11.54 10.35
C HIS A 446 -0.28 12.10 10.93
N GLN A 447 0.74 11.26 11.18
CA GLN A 447 2.07 11.73 11.60
C GLN A 447 2.70 12.64 10.52
N THR A 448 2.56 12.27 9.24
CA THR A 448 2.99 13.07 8.09
C THR A 448 2.23 14.39 8.01
N ALA A 449 0.91 14.38 8.23
CA ALA A 449 0.07 15.58 8.24
C ALA A 449 0.44 16.53 9.39
N ASP A 450 0.60 16.00 10.61
CA ASP A 450 0.99 16.77 11.81
C ASP A 450 2.35 17.44 11.61
N HIS A 451 3.36 16.69 11.15
CA HIS A 451 4.70 17.20 10.84
C HIS A 451 4.68 18.29 9.77
N LEU A 452 4.06 18.04 8.62
CA LEU A 452 4.02 19.01 7.52
C LEU A 452 3.18 20.25 7.85
N SER A 453 2.17 20.15 8.71
CA SER A 453 1.30 21.28 9.08
C SER A 453 2.03 22.43 9.81
N GLN A 454 3.19 22.13 10.40
CA GLN A 454 4.04 23.10 11.12
C GLN A 454 4.57 24.21 10.19
N THR A 455 4.87 23.88 8.93
CA THR A 455 5.47 24.79 7.94
C THR A 455 4.59 25.05 6.73
N ASN A 456 3.70 24.11 6.39
CA ASN A 456 2.94 24.09 5.15
C ASN A 456 1.41 24.16 5.36
N LYS A 457 0.67 24.51 4.29
CA LYS A 457 -0.78 24.26 4.26
C LYS A 457 -1.00 22.77 4.00
N VAL A 458 -1.77 22.12 4.85
CA VAL A 458 -2.15 20.70 4.72
C VAL A 458 -3.67 20.62 4.64
N TYR A 459 -4.20 19.81 3.72
CA TYR A 459 -5.62 19.48 3.60
C TYR A 459 -5.77 17.96 3.59
N MET A 460 -6.63 17.40 4.44
CA MET A 460 -6.78 15.94 4.56
C MET A 460 -8.16 15.48 4.08
N PHE A 461 -8.25 14.31 3.44
CA PHE A 461 -9.52 13.69 3.05
C PHE A 461 -9.61 12.20 3.38
N LEU A 462 -10.84 11.76 3.63
CA LEU A 462 -11.25 10.36 3.70
C LEU A 462 -12.14 10.08 2.48
N CYS A 463 -11.80 9.07 1.68
CA CYS A 463 -12.69 8.57 0.63
C CYS A 463 -13.52 7.40 1.15
N ASP A 464 -14.78 7.66 1.49
CA ASP A 464 -15.74 6.67 1.99
C ASP A 464 -17.07 6.81 1.26
N ILE A 465 -17.26 5.90 0.29
CA ILE A 465 -18.44 5.84 -0.57
C ILE A 465 -19.52 4.87 -0.06
N THR A 466 -19.47 4.39 1.20
CA THR A 466 -20.49 3.48 1.79
C THR A 466 -21.91 3.91 1.47
N GLN A 467 -22.20 5.19 1.65
CA GLN A 467 -23.54 5.77 1.54
C GLN A 467 -24.01 5.96 0.09
N GLY A 468 -23.15 5.73 -0.91
CA GLY A 468 -23.52 5.71 -2.33
C GLY A 468 -24.28 4.44 -2.75
N PHE A 469 -24.19 3.36 -1.96
CA PHE A 469 -24.93 2.12 -2.16
C PHE A 469 -26.25 2.18 -1.38
N ASN A 470 -27.38 1.95 -2.06
CA ASN A 470 -28.67 2.16 -1.44
C ASN A 470 -28.99 0.96 -0.54
N ARG A 471 -29.35 1.20 0.73
CA ARG A 471 -29.74 0.11 1.66
C ARG A 471 -31.02 -0.64 1.22
N LYS A 472 -31.66 -0.18 0.15
CA LYS A 472 -32.77 -0.81 -0.57
C LYS A 472 -32.33 -1.85 -1.60
N ASP A 473 -31.06 -1.86 -2.01
CA ASP A 473 -30.53 -2.74 -3.07
C ASP A 473 -30.25 -4.18 -2.55
N GLY A 474 -30.67 -4.50 -1.31
CA GLY A 474 -30.55 -5.82 -0.69
C GLY A 474 -29.15 -6.19 -0.19
N LEU A 475 -28.12 -5.44 -0.61
CA LEU A 475 -26.71 -5.68 -0.28
C LEU A 475 -26.49 -5.80 1.23
N SER A 476 -25.91 -6.94 1.62
CA SER A 476 -25.44 -7.18 2.98
C SER A 476 -24.27 -6.26 3.36
N SER A 477 -23.99 -6.12 4.66
CA SER A 477 -22.78 -5.39 5.11
C SER A 477 -21.52 -5.94 4.43
N HIS A 478 -21.40 -7.27 4.37
CA HIS A 478 -20.32 -7.99 3.68
C HIS A 478 -20.12 -7.50 2.23
N GLU A 479 -21.20 -7.34 1.47
CA GLU A 479 -21.14 -6.84 0.09
C GLU A 479 -20.82 -5.34 0.03
N SER A 480 -21.23 -4.56 1.04
CA SER A 480 -20.86 -3.13 1.14
C SER A 480 -19.37 -2.89 1.44
N HIS A 481 -18.66 -3.89 1.99
CA HIS A 481 -17.20 -3.86 2.14
C HIS A 481 -16.47 -4.28 0.86
N ARG A 482 -16.98 -5.30 0.13
CA ARG A 482 -16.55 -5.57 -1.26
C ARG A 482 -16.75 -4.34 -2.14
N SER A 483 -17.82 -3.57 -1.92
CA SER A 483 -18.08 -2.30 -2.60
C SER A 483 -17.27 -1.12 -2.02
N GLN A 484 -16.00 -1.35 -1.64
CA GLN A 484 -15.13 -0.30 -1.12
C GLN A 484 -13.61 -0.56 -1.19
N GLN A 485 -13.14 -1.26 -2.22
CA GLN A 485 -11.72 -1.62 -2.31
C GLN A 485 -10.83 -0.38 -2.54
N PRO A 486 -9.62 -0.33 -1.96
CA PRO A 486 -8.65 0.74 -2.21
C PRO A 486 -8.31 0.87 -3.71
N GLY A 487 -8.09 2.10 -4.19
CA GLY A 487 -7.80 2.40 -5.60
C GLY A 487 -8.99 3.02 -6.34
N TRP A 488 -10.16 3.14 -5.72
CA TRP A 488 -11.33 3.73 -6.37
C TRP A 488 -11.41 5.25 -6.16
N GLU A 489 -10.80 5.75 -5.09
CA GLU A 489 -10.45 7.15 -4.93
C GLU A 489 -9.59 7.64 -6.10
N LEU A 490 -8.71 6.78 -6.65
CA LEU A 490 -7.96 7.06 -7.85
C LEU A 490 -8.89 7.21 -9.07
N GLY A 491 -9.84 6.29 -9.27
CA GLY A 491 -10.86 6.41 -10.31
C GLY A 491 -11.59 7.76 -10.29
N LEU A 492 -12.01 8.23 -9.10
CA LEU A 492 -12.61 9.56 -8.93
C LEU A 492 -11.63 10.69 -9.25
N LEU A 493 -10.37 10.60 -8.80
CA LEU A 493 -9.31 11.57 -9.09
C LEU A 493 -8.94 11.66 -10.59
N TRP A 494 -9.19 10.62 -11.39
CA TRP A 494 -9.03 10.63 -12.86
C TRP A 494 -10.31 11.02 -13.63
N GLY A 495 -11.40 11.39 -12.95
CA GLY A 495 -12.63 11.85 -13.59
C GLY A 495 -13.53 10.72 -14.12
N ALA A 496 -13.54 9.56 -13.45
CA ALA A 496 -14.35 8.40 -13.82
C ALA A 496 -15.83 8.75 -14.12
N GLY A 497 -16.38 8.16 -15.18
CA GLY A 497 -17.78 8.32 -15.59
C GLY A 497 -18.10 9.59 -16.39
N LEU A 498 -17.25 10.63 -16.32
CA LEU A 498 -17.50 11.91 -17.00
C LEU A 498 -17.35 11.84 -18.53
N SER A 499 -16.55 10.89 -19.05
CA SER A 499 -16.54 10.52 -20.48
C SER A 499 -16.33 9.02 -20.66
N SER A 500 -16.91 8.48 -21.73
CA SER A 500 -16.70 7.11 -22.20
C SER A 500 -15.70 7.01 -23.36
N ALA A 501 -15.19 8.15 -23.87
CA ALA A 501 -14.27 8.19 -25.01
C ALA A 501 -12.82 7.79 -24.67
N THR A 502 -12.47 7.80 -23.38
CA THR A 502 -11.17 7.43 -22.84
C THR A 502 -11.38 6.70 -21.52
N MET A 503 -10.48 5.77 -21.19
CA MET A 503 -10.42 5.10 -19.89
C MET A 503 -8.99 5.15 -19.38
N SER A 504 -8.82 5.18 -18.05
CA SER A 504 -7.54 4.95 -17.38
C SER A 504 -7.56 3.52 -16.81
N PRO A 505 -6.97 2.51 -17.48
CA PRO A 505 -7.01 1.13 -17.01
C PRO A 505 -6.49 0.95 -15.57
N GLY A 506 -5.47 1.71 -15.17
CA GLY A 506 -4.90 1.71 -13.82
C GLY A 506 -5.69 2.48 -12.77
N ALA A 507 -6.75 3.19 -13.16
CA ALA A 507 -7.64 3.93 -12.25
C ALA A 507 -9.10 3.53 -12.52
N PRO A 508 -9.53 2.33 -12.11
CA PRO A 508 -10.85 1.81 -12.39
C PRO A 508 -11.94 2.66 -11.68
N PRO A 509 -13.11 2.85 -12.31
CA PRO A 509 -14.23 3.54 -11.66
C PRO A 509 -14.76 2.71 -10.47
N PRO A 510 -15.15 3.34 -9.34
CA PRO A 510 -15.97 2.66 -8.35
C PRO A 510 -17.29 2.16 -8.98
N PRO A 511 -17.85 1.02 -8.53
CA PRO A 511 -19.05 0.40 -9.10
C PRO A 511 -20.34 1.10 -8.64
N LEU A 512 -20.41 2.42 -8.84
CA LEU A 512 -21.54 3.27 -8.47
C LEU A 512 -22.47 3.55 -9.67
N PRO A 513 -23.76 3.86 -9.44
CA PRO A 513 -24.67 4.30 -10.49
C PRO A 513 -24.12 5.55 -11.20
N GLY A 514 -24.20 5.59 -12.53
CA GLY A 514 -23.59 6.64 -13.37
C GLY A 514 -23.81 8.09 -12.88
N PRO A 515 -25.05 8.53 -12.53
CA PRO A 515 -25.27 9.88 -12.00
C PRO A 515 -24.52 10.18 -10.70
N VAL A 516 -24.41 9.19 -9.81
CA VAL A 516 -23.71 9.28 -8.51
C VAL A 516 -22.20 9.30 -8.73
N LEU A 517 -21.69 8.42 -9.60
CA LEU A 517 -20.29 8.39 -10.02
C LEU A 517 -19.86 9.74 -10.60
N ASN A 518 -20.64 10.28 -11.52
CA ASN A 518 -20.34 11.55 -12.19
C ASN A 518 -20.32 12.72 -11.21
N GLN A 519 -21.32 12.80 -10.31
CA GLN A 519 -21.39 13.85 -9.28
C GLN A 519 -20.20 13.81 -8.30
N LEU A 520 -19.74 12.61 -7.94
CA LEU A 520 -18.56 12.41 -7.09
C LEU A 520 -17.27 12.78 -7.82
N SER A 521 -17.03 12.21 -9.01
CA SER A 521 -15.84 12.49 -9.81
C SER A 521 -15.70 13.97 -10.10
N GLU A 522 -16.79 14.64 -10.50
CA GLU A 522 -16.84 16.09 -10.71
C GLU A 522 -16.44 16.87 -9.46
N GLY A 523 -16.99 16.53 -8.30
CA GLY A 523 -16.63 17.14 -7.02
C GLY A 523 -15.15 16.94 -6.67
N VAL A 524 -14.63 15.73 -6.87
CA VAL A 524 -13.23 15.36 -6.56
C VAL A 524 -12.23 16.06 -7.48
N ILE A 525 -12.40 16.00 -8.80
CA ILE A 525 -11.47 16.64 -9.74
C ILE A 525 -11.52 18.18 -9.65
N THR A 526 -12.67 18.75 -9.28
CA THR A 526 -12.77 20.19 -8.97
C THR A 526 -11.83 20.54 -7.81
N HIS A 527 -11.93 19.85 -6.67
CA HIS A 527 -11.10 20.15 -5.49
C HIS A 527 -9.61 19.84 -5.72
N LEU A 528 -9.28 18.74 -6.42
CA LEU A 528 -7.91 18.41 -6.84
C LEU A 528 -7.30 19.52 -7.70
N THR A 529 -8.04 19.99 -8.70
CA THR A 529 -7.49 20.94 -9.69
C THR A 529 -7.53 22.38 -9.19
N ASN A 530 -8.48 22.74 -8.31
CA ASN A 530 -8.45 23.97 -7.50
C ASN A 530 -7.19 24.02 -6.64
N PHE A 531 -6.90 22.96 -5.90
CA PHE A 531 -5.67 22.84 -5.14
C PHE A 531 -4.42 22.98 -6.03
N ALA A 532 -4.38 22.32 -7.20
CA ALA A 532 -3.30 22.50 -8.16
C ALA A 532 -3.16 23.93 -8.69
N LYS A 533 -4.29 24.63 -8.93
CA LYS A 533 -4.35 26.04 -9.37
C LYS A 533 -3.83 27.01 -8.31
N THR A 534 -4.27 26.87 -7.05
CA THR A 534 -4.18 27.93 -6.03
C THR A 534 -3.49 27.54 -4.71
N GLY A 535 -3.37 26.25 -4.42
CA GLY A 535 -2.95 25.75 -3.11
C GLY A 535 -4.05 25.66 -2.08
N ASP A 536 -5.31 25.86 -2.49
CA ASP A 536 -6.51 25.67 -1.67
C ASP A 536 -7.59 24.92 -2.49
N PRO A 537 -8.09 23.76 -2.04
CA PRO A 537 -9.08 22.99 -2.80
C PRO A 537 -10.43 23.73 -2.97
N ASN A 538 -10.69 24.77 -2.18
CA ASN A 538 -11.91 25.58 -2.25
C ASN A 538 -11.83 26.73 -3.28
N LEU A 539 -10.68 26.95 -3.94
CA LEU A 539 -10.43 28.13 -4.79
C LEU A 539 -9.90 27.77 -6.19
N PRO A 540 -10.49 28.27 -7.28
CA PRO A 540 -11.69 29.13 -7.35
C PRO A 540 -12.98 28.46 -6.87
N ARG A 541 -13.97 29.25 -6.44
CA ARG A 541 -15.29 28.78 -6.01
C ARG A 541 -16.21 28.31 -7.15
N GLU A 542 -15.64 28.05 -8.33
CA GLU A 542 -16.32 27.55 -9.52
C GLU A 542 -16.54 26.02 -9.35
N SER A 543 -17.43 25.63 -8.44
CA SER A 543 -17.81 24.24 -8.21
C SER A 543 -19.10 23.90 -8.96
N PRO A 544 -19.05 23.16 -10.08
CA PRO A 544 -20.24 22.83 -10.87
C PRO A 544 -21.16 21.81 -10.21
N SER A 545 -20.64 20.92 -9.35
CA SER A 545 -21.45 19.98 -8.55
C SER A 545 -22.09 20.71 -7.35
N PRO A 546 -23.43 20.88 -7.29
CA PRO A 546 -24.09 21.67 -6.24
C PRO A 546 -23.96 21.06 -4.84
N GLY A 547 -23.80 19.74 -4.74
CA GLY A 547 -23.61 19.05 -3.47
C GLY A 547 -22.27 19.41 -2.82
N PHE A 548 -21.18 19.36 -3.61
CA PHE A 548 -19.84 19.69 -3.15
C PHE A 548 -19.66 21.20 -2.92
N ALA A 549 -20.31 22.05 -3.72
CA ALA A 549 -20.28 23.51 -3.55
C ALA A 549 -20.77 24.00 -2.17
N SER A 550 -21.54 23.18 -1.44
CA SER A 550 -22.13 23.53 -0.15
C SER A 550 -21.22 23.27 1.07
N VAL A 551 -20.14 22.49 0.91
CA VAL A 551 -19.29 22.04 2.03
C VAL A 551 -17.84 22.48 1.82
N ALA A 552 -17.38 23.47 2.58
CA ALA A 552 -15.99 23.91 2.53
C ALA A 552 -15.04 22.86 3.13
N TRP A 553 -13.95 22.56 2.42
CA TRP A 553 -12.88 21.67 2.87
C TRP A 553 -11.95 22.44 3.83
N PRO A 554 -11.91 22.10 5.13
CA PRO A 554 -11.06 22.81 6.09
C PRO A 554 -9.57 22.48 5.92
N ARG A 555 -8.70 23.44 6.20
CA ARG A 555 -7.27 23.16 6.41
C ARG A 555 -7.11 22.22 7.62
N TYR A 556 -6.28 21.19 7.46
CA TYR A 556 -5.86 20.30 8.53
C TYR A 556 -5.10 21.07 9.62
N ARG A 557 -5.27 20.65 10.87
CA ARG A 557 -4.49 21.12 12.03
C ARG A 557 -4.30 19.97 13.02
N PRO A 558 -3.18 19.90 13.78
CA PRO A 558 -2.95 18.83 14.75
C PRO A 558 -3.93 18.79 15.93
N ASP A 559 -4.52 19.92 16.32
CA ASP A 559 -5.45 20.03 17.44
C ASP A 559 -6.84 19.42 17.13
N THR A 560 -7.37 19.69 15.94
CA THR A 560 -8.69 19.17 15.53
C THR A 560 -8.61 17.90 14.68
N ARG A 561 -7.49 17.67 13.98
CA ARG A 561 -7.30 16.64 12.95
C ARG A 561 -8.48 16.55 11.98
N ASN A 562 -8.94 17.72 11.51
CA ASN A 562 -10.06 17.85 10.57
C ASN A 562 -9.75 17.25 9.20
N TYR A 563 -10.72 16.55 8.61
CA TYR A 563 -10.66 15.99 7.27
C TYR A 563 -11.97 16.19 6.50
N PHE A 564 -11.88 16.22 5.17
CA PHE A 564 -13.06 16.25 4.30
C PHE A 564 -13.44 14.83 3.89
N LYS A 565 -14.70 14.45 4.09
CA LYS A 565 -15.24 13.15 3.68
C LYS A 565 -15.78 13.25 2.26
N ILE A 566 -15.10 12.61 1.32
CA ILE A 566 -15.61 12.35 -0.03
C ILE A 566 -16.63 11.22 0.09
N GLY A 567 -17.89 11.53 -0.23
CA GLY A 567 -19.05 10.64 -0.11
C GLY A 567 -20.31 11.37 -0.57
N VAL A 568 -21.50 10.77 -0.36
CA VAL A 568 -22.78 11.36 -0.75
C VAL A 568 -23.72 11.39 0.47
N PRO A 569 -24.04 12.57 1.05
CA PRO A 569 -23.43 13.87 0.78
C PRO A 569 -21.95 13.94 1.21
N PRO A 570 -21.16 14.89 0.67
CA PRO A 570 -19.85 15.21 1.23
C PRO A 570 -20.01 15.83 2.63
N MET A 571 -19.03 15.63 3.51
CA MET A 571 -19.09 16.10 4.91
C MET A 571 -17.71 16.55 5.41
N VAL A 572 -17.67 17.25 6.55
CA VAL A 572 -16.44 17.46 7.32
C VAL A 572 -16.44 16.52 8.52
N GLY A 573 -15.32 15.84 8.75
CA GLY A 573 -15.05 15.06 9.96
C GLY A 573 -13.83 15.59 10.72
N SER A 574 -13.61 15.05 11.91
CA SER A 574 -12.50 15.37 12.80
C SER A 574 -12.09 14.13 13.57
N GLN A 575 -10.81 14.02 13.96
CA GLN A 575 -10.32 12.98 14.88
C GLN A 575 -10.69 11.53 14.45
N TYR A 576 -10.49 11.20 13.17
CA TYR A 576 -10.79 9.86 12.63
C TYR A 576 -10.17 8.75 13.49
N ARG A 577 -11.02 7.87 14.05
CA ARG A 577 -10.66 6.69 14.86
C ARG A 577 -9.55 6.97 15.90
N ALA A 578 -9.60 8.15 16.52
CA ALA A 578 -8.48 8.71 17.29
C ALA A 578 -8.01 7.86 18.48
N HIS A 579 -8.87 7.02 19.08
CA HIS A 579 -8.47 6.08 20.13
C HIS A 579 -7.53 5.00 19.57
N GLN A 580 -7.93 4.32 18.50
CA GLN A 580 -7.12 3.32 17.81
C GLN A 580 -5.82 3.93 17.23
N LEU A 581 -5.90 5.13 16.65
CA LEU A 581 -4.72 5.81 16.13
C LEU A 581 -3.74 6.25 17.24
N ALA A 582 -4.20 6.48 18.48
CA ALA A 582 -3.30 6.85 19.58
C ALA A 582 -2.32 5.73 19.96
N LEU A 583 -2.70 4.45 19.80
CA LEU A 583 -1.79 3.32 19.95
C LEU A 583 -0.58 3.48 19.01
N TRP A 584 -0.84 3.65 17.71
CA TRP A 584 0.20 3.67 16.68
C TRP A 584 0.92 5.02 16.54
N SER A 585 0.27 6.12 16.92
CA SER A 585 0.83 7.49 16.85
C SER A 585 1.56 7.93 18.11
N TRP A 586 1.37 7.27 19.26
CA TRP A 586 1.97 7.70 20.54
C TRP A 586 2.56 6.53 21.35
N LEU A 587 1.73 5.57 21.79
CA LEU A 587 2.18 4.50 22.70
C LEU A 587 3.27 3.59 22.08
N VAL A 588 3.05 3.11 20.85
CA VAL A 588 4.03 2.25 20.15
C VAL A 588 5.35 2.99 19.86
N PRO A 589 5.35 4.26 19.37
CA PRO A 589 6.57 5.08 19.30
C PRO A 589 7.31 5.25 20.64
N GLU A 590 6.61 5.44 21.77
CA GLU A 590 7.27 5.55 23.08
C GLU A 590 7.90 4.22 23.54
N LEU A 591 7.21 3.08 23.32
CA LEU A 591 7.80 1.75 23.53
C LEU A 591 9.04 1.54 22.65
N GLU A 592 8.99 1.89 21.36
CA GLU A 592 10.14 1.79 20.44
C GLU A 592 11.29 2.80 20.71
N ALA A 593 11.05 3.81 21.54
CA ALA A 593 12.08 4.68 22.08
C ALA A 593 12.70 4.08 23.35
N ALA A 594 11.88 3.62 24.29
CA ALA A 594 12.30 3.06 25.57
C ALA A 594 13.14 1.79 25.42
N GLY A 595 12.73 0.84 24.57
CA GLY A 595 13.41 -0.46 24.43
C GLY A 595 14.87 -0.40 23.99
N ARG A 596 15.32 0.74 23.44
CA ARG A 596 16.72 1.00 23.07
C ARG A 596 17.67 1.03 24.26
N THR A 597 17.17 1.19 25.49
CA THR A 597 17.98 1.12 26.72
C THR A 597 17.94 -0.25 27.40
N TYR A 598 17.19 -1.21 26.87
CA TYR A 598 17.05 -2.56 27.41
C TYR A 598 17.88 -3.59 26.63
N PRO A 599 18.26 -4.73 27.25
CA PRO A 599 18.95 -5.80 26.54
C PRO A 599 18.18 -6.29 25.30
N PRO A 600 18.86 -6.76 24.23
CA PRO A 600 18.19 -7.30 23.04
C PRO A 600 17.20 -8.43 23.34
N GLU A 601 17.48 -9.24 24.36
CA GLU A 601 16.63 -10.31 24.86
C GLU A 601 15.22 -9.80 25.24
N HIS A 602 15.14 -8.73 26.04
CA HIS A 602 13.88 -8.09 26.46
C HIS A 602 13.10 -7.50 25.28
N ASN A 603 13.79 -7.13 24.20
CA ASN A 603 13.17 -6.60 22.99
C ASN A 603 12.62 -7.70 22.06
N SER A 604 12.96 -8.97 22.31
CA SER A 604 12.68 -10.11 21.46
C SER A 604 11.51 -10.99 21.96
N TRP A 605 11.11 -11.96 21.14
CA TRP A 605 10.40 -13.13 21.64
C TRP A 605 11.40 -14.23 21.95
N GLU A 606 11.47 -14.64 23.22
CA GLU A 606 12.26 -15.81 23.63
C GLU A 606 11.73 -17.06 22.92
N LEU A 607 12.51 -17.55 21.96
CA LEU A 607 12.38 -18.85 21.27
C LEU A 607 10.98 -19.23 20.75
N THR A 608 10.49 -18.51 19.74
CA THR A 608 9.55 -19.11 18.76
C THR A 608 9.88 -18.70 17.32
N ASP A 609 10.85 -19.39 16.71
CA ASP A 609 11.06 -19.38 15.24
C ASP A 609 10.12 -20.36 14.51
N ASP A 610 9.13 -20.94 15.21
CA ASP A 610 8.10 -21.82 14.62
C ASP A 610 7.27 -21.05 13.57
N PRO A 611 7.32 -21.44 12.28
CA PRO A 611 6.55 -20.81 11.22
C PRO A 611 5.03 -20.90 11.44
N SER A 612 4.53 -21.87 12.21
CA SER A 612 3.10 -22.04 12.47
C SER A 612 2.47 -20.80 13.15
N LEU A 613 3.26 -20.08 13.95
CA LEU A 613 2.82 -18.90 14.69
C LEU A 613 2.72 -17.64 13.83
N PHE A 614 3.06 -17.73 12.53
CA PHE A 614 3.14 -16.58 11.63
C PHE A 614 2.26 -16.75 10.40
N TYR A 615 1.78 -15.62 9.91
CA TYR A 615 1.14 -15.47 8.60
C TYR A 615 2.22 -15.09 7.57
N GLY A 616 2.75 -16.07 6.83
CA GLY A 616 3.79 -15.86 5.82
C GLY A 616 5.19 -15.48 6.37
N PRO A 617 6.12 -15.02 5.50
CA PRO A 617 7.53 -14.84 5.85
C PRO A 617 7.79 -13.74 6.88
N VAL A 618 8.75 -13.97 7.78
CA VAL A 618 9.17 -13.02 8.83
C VAL A 618 10.58 -12.46 8.63
N MET A 619 10.85 -11.31 9.25
CA MET A 619 12.21 -10.84 9.50
C MET A 619 12.94 -11.81 10.46
N PRO A 620 14.18 -12.23 10.13
CA PRO A 620 14.99 -13.09 10.99
C PRO A 620 15.41 -12.33 12.26
N PRO A 621 15.83 -13.04 13.33
CA PRO A 621 16.32 -12.38 14.56
C PRO A 621 17.55 -11.50 14.32
N ASP A 622 18.41 -11.92 13.39
CA ASP A 622 19.65 -11.23 13.01
C ASP A 622 19.57 -10.77 11.53
N PRO A 623 19.71 -9.45 11.24
CA PRO A 623 19.83 -8.94 9.88
C PRO A 623 20.98 -9.56 9.07
N TRP A 624 22.04 -10.05 9.73
CA TRP A 624 23.25 -10.58 9.09
C TRP A 624 23.22 -12.09 8.82
N TYR A 625 22.09 -12.76 9.06
CA TYR A 625 21.91 -14.20 8.76
C TYR A 625 21.58 -14.43 7.28
N PHE A 626 22.58 -14.29 6.40
CA PHE A 626 22.37 -14.16 4.95
C PHE A 626 22.11 -15.44 4.16
N LEU A 627 22.65 -16.59 4.59
CA LEU A 627 22.76 -17.78 3.74
C LEU A 627 21.87 -18.95 4.22
N PRO A 628 21.21 -19.69 3.31
CA PRO A 628 20.68 -21.00 3.65
C PRO A 628 21.84 -21.99 3.89
N PRO A 629 21.67 -22.99 4.78
CA PRO A 629 22.70 -24.01 5.00
C PRO A 629 23.06 -24.74 3.70
N GLY A 630 24.34 -24.71 3.32
CA GLY A 630 24.86 -25.36 2.11
C GLY A 630 25.28 -24.42 0.97
N ALA A 631 25.03 -23.12 1.05
CA ALA A 631 25.48 -22.13 0.06
C ALA A 631 26.97 -21.75 0.18
N THR A 632 27.87 -22.73 0.29
CA THR A 632 29.32 -22.53 0.19
C THR A 632 29.75 -22.39 -1.26
N ALA A 633 30.57 -21.39 -1.58
CA ALA A 633 31.01 -21.12 -2.95
C ALA A 633 31.81 -22.30 -3.53
N THR A 634 31.38 -22.81 -4.68
CA THR A 634 32.18 -23.72 -5.50
C THR A 634 33.30 -22.93 -6.18
N ALA A 635 34.44 -22.81 -5.49
CA ALA A 635 35.66 -22.32 -6.12
C ALA A 635 36.04 -23.26 -7.26
N GLY A 636 36.14 -22.74 -8.48
CA GLY A 636 36.63 -23.53 -9.62
C GLY A 636 38.13 -23.79 -9.46
N GLU A 637 38.52 -25.05 -9.31
CA GLU A 637 39.92 -25.44 -9.22
C GLU A 637 40.62 -25.19 -10.56
N ALA A 638 41.50 -24.19 -10.58
CA ALA A 638 42.52 -24.05 -11.61
C ALA A 638 43.78 -24.79 -11.15
N GLU A 639 44.35 -25.63 -12.01
CA GLU A 639 45.47 -26.51 -11.66
C GLU A 639 46.70 -25.73 -11.17
N ASN A 640 47.28 -26.19 -10.06
CA ASN A 640 48.74 -26.21 -9.84
C ASN A 640 49.03 -27.19 -8.70
N GLY A 641 49.67 -28.32 -9.01
CA GLY A 641 49.98 -29.35 -8.03
C GLY A 641 51.30 -29.14 -7.31
N LEU A 642 51.37 -29.53 -6.05
CA LEU A 642 52.60 -29.99 -5.37
C LEU A 642 52.20 -30.88 -4.19
N GLU A 643 52.83 -32.04 -4.08
CA GLU A 643 52.48 -33.06 -3.09
C GLU A 643 52.99 -32.69 -1.68
N HIS A 644 52.22 -33.00 -0.64
CA HIS A 644 52.69 -33.84 0.49
C HIS A 644 51.50 -34.26 1.38
N GLY A 645 51.53 -35.51 1.85
CA GLY A 645 50.40 -36.12 2.58
C GLY A 645 50.51 -36.06 4.11
N GLY A 646 49.36 -36.02 4.79
CA GLY A 646 49.27 -36.09 6.26
C GLY A 646 47.86 -36.44 6.72
N ARG A 647 47.66 -37.68 7.23
CA ARG A 647 46.33 -38.24 7.54
C ARG A 647 46.16 -38.51 9.04
N ALA A 648 45.40 -37.66 9.73
CA ALA A 648 44.72 -37.98 10.99
C ALA A 648 43.57 -37.00 11.24
N GLY A 649 42.47 -37.46 11.86
CA GLY A 649 41.32 -36.62 12.19
C GLY A 649 41.33 -36.14 13.65
N ALA A 650 40.65 -35.04 13.93
CA ALA A 650 40.44 -34.52 15.28
C ALA A 650 38.97 -34.67 15.71
N VAL A 651 38.73 -35.38 16.82
CA VAL A 651 37.45 -35.36 17.52
C VAL A 651 37.44 -34.16 18.46
N VAL A 652 36.53 -33.22 18.26
CA VAL A 652 36.37 -32.07 19.16
C VAL A 652 35.36 -32.41 20.26
N THR A 653 35.76 -32.25 21.51
CA THR A 653 34.86 -32.22 22.67
C THR A 653 34.98 -30.87 23.38
N SER A 654 33.89 -30.44 24.02
CA SER A 654 33.73 -29.10 24.60
C SER A 654 34.62 -28.85 25.81
N THR A 655 35.10 -27.61 25.99
CA THR A 655 35.26 -27.05 27.36
C THR A 655 35.22 -25.51 27.38
N THR A 656 34.16 -25.00 28.01
CA THR A 656 34.06 -23.85 28.94
C THR A 656 35.01 -22.64 28.89
N ILE A 657 34.36 -21.47 28.96
CA ILE A 657 34.83 -20.12 29.33
C ILE A 657 35.83 -20.09 30.52
N SER A 658 36.76 -19.11 30.50
CA SER A 658 37.28 -18.46 31.71
C SER A 658 37.72 -17.01 31.44
N THR A 659 37.58 -16.14 32.43
CA THR A 659 37.79 -14.68 32.34
C THR A 659 39.08 -14.26 33.05
N VAL A 660 39.82 -13.28 32.53
CA VAL A 660 40.95 -12.62 33.21
C VAL A 660 40.93 -11.11 32.95
N MET A 661 41.23 -10.30 33.98
CA MET A 661 41.48 -8.86 33.88
C MET A 661 42.91 -8.50 34.30
N ALA A 662 43.58 -7.63 33.53
CA ALA A 662 44.66 -6.72 33.94
C ALA A 662 44.81 -5.66 32.81
N THR A 663 44.86 -4.32 32.94
CA THR A 663 45.32 -3.30 33.92
C THR A 663 46.70 -2.67 33.65
N VAL A 664 46.71 -1.32 33.58
CA VAL A 664 47.84 -0.35 33.67
C VAL A 664 48.65 0.01 32.39
N GLU A 665 49.10 1.27 32.36
CA GLU A 665 49.68 2.06 31.24
C GLU A 665 51.23 2.30 31.42
N PRO A 666 51.89 3.41 30.97
CA PRO A 666 52.00 3.99 29.62
C PRO A 666 53.47 4.27 29.15
N ARG A 667 53.63 4.53 27.84
CA ARG A 667 54.69 5.34 27.14
C ARG A 667 54.22 5.65 25.70
N GLY A 668 54.69 6.65 24.94
CA GLY A 668 55.70 7.71 25.19
C GLY A 668 55.77 8.69 23.98
N GLY A 669 56.68 9.69 24.00
CA GLY A 669 56.94 10.62 22.87
C GLY A 669 58.41 10.55 22.35
N PRO A 670 58.93 11.47 21.50
CA PRO A 670 58.36 12.81 21.16
C PRO A 670 58.52 13.38 19.69
N ALA A 671 57.62 14.32 19.33
CA ALA A 671 57.80 15.64 18.67
C ALA A 671 58.50 15.90 17.28
N SER A 672 58.13 17.09 16.72
CA SER A 672 58.72 17.91 15.60
C SER A 672 58.23 17.66 14.14
N SER A 673 58.04 18.66 13.24
CA SER A 673 57.87 20.14 13.40
C SER A 673 57.46 20.89 12.10
N VAL A 674 56.57 21.92 12.20
CA VAL A 674 56.56 23.23 11.42
C VAL A 674 56.28 23.15 9.88
N ARG A 675 55.69 24.10 9.11
CA ARG A 675 55.31 25.56 9.10
C ARG A 675 53.98 25.71 8.31
N GLY A 676 53.22 26.81 8.24
CA GLY A 676 53.39 28.21 8.69
C GLY A 676 52.09 29.05 8.49
N ARG A 677 52.14 30.37 8.73
CA ARG A 677 50.99 31.32 8.76
C ARG A 677 51.32 32.61 7.95
N PRO A 678 50.33 33.45 7.57
CA PRO A 678 49.91 34.61 8.38
C PRO A 678 48.35 34.77 8.40
N THR A 679 47.66 35.81 8.89
CA THR A 679 47.96 37.21 9.30
C THR A 679 47.30 37.57 10.67
N ALA A 680 47.00 38.85 10.92
CA ALA A 680 46.29 39.48 12.06
C ALA A 680 45.70 40.85 11.59
N PRO A 681 45.20 41.83 12.40
CA PRO A 681 45.43 42.15 13.82
C PRO A 681 44.17 41.99 14.72
N ALA A 682 44.12 42.64 15.90
CA ALA A 682 43.00 42.65 16.85
C ALA A 682 43.01 43.92 17.75
N VAL A 683 41.91 44.18 18.49
CA VAL A 683 41.79 45.18 19.59
C VAL A 683 41.08 44.48 20.78
N THR A 684 41.68 44.16 21.94
CA THR A 684 41.96 44.94 23.18
C THR A 684 40.74 45.67 23.82
N THR A 685 40.53 45.75 25.15
CA THR A 685 41.37 45.43 26.35
C THR A 685 40.51 45.02 27.58
N THR A 686 41.18 44.49 28.60
CA THR A 686 40.85 44.14 30.02
C THR A 686 40.12 45.23 30.86
N LEU A 687 39.68 45.09 32.13
CA LEU A 687 39.89 44.13 33.27
C LEU A 687 38.52 43.79 33.93
N ALA A 688 38.26 42.75 34.74
CA ALA A 688 39.05 41.84 35.61
C ALA A 688 39.35 42.31 37.06
N LEU A 689 38.57 41.80 38.03
CA LEU A 689 38.94 41.66 39.45
C LEU A 689 38.47 40.27 39.93
N ALA A 690 39.18 39.68 40.90
CA ALA A 690 39.19 38.23 41.12
C ALA A 690 39.01 37.79 42.61
N PRO A 691 39.70 36.79 43.19
CA PRO A 691 39.07 35.48 43.38
C PRO A 691 39.20 34.87 44.80
N THR A 692 38.45 33.79 45.05
CA THR A 692 38.81 32.73 46.02
C THR A 692 38.41 31.35 45.49
N ALA A 693 39.19 30.32 45.83
CA ALA A 693 38.98 28.92 45.44
C ALA A 693 39.10 27.98 46.67
N PHE A 694 39.13 26.65 46.44
CA PHE A 694 39.03 25.55 47.43
C PHE A 694 37.63 25.33 48.02
N SER A 695 37.21 24.11 48.38
CA SER A 695 37.61 22.75 47.92
C SER A 695 36.53 21.72 48.35
N SER A 696 36.54 20.51 47.81
CA SER A 696 35.59 19.44 48.11
C SER A 696 35.86 18.70 49.43
N ASN A 697 34.82 18.42 50.22
CA ASN A 697 34.57 17.07 50.77
C ASN A 697 33.17 16.93 51.43
N ASN A 698 32.71 15.68 51.58
CA ASN A 698 31.36 15.30 52.04
C ASN A 698 31.11 15.53 53.54
N LEU A 699 29.83 15.78 53.92
CA LEU A 699 29.05 14.90 54.81
C LEU A 699 27.61 15.40 55.10
N SER A 700 26.64 14.47 55.00
CA SER A 700 25.23 14.57 55.46
C SER A 700 24.30 15.63 54.81
N GLY A 701 22.98 15.42 54.72
CA GLY A 701 22.26 14.16 54.99
C GLY A 701 20.81 14.23 55.47
N GLN A 702 19.98 15.22 55.11
CA GLN A 702 18.54 15.21 55.46
C GLN A 702 17.69 16.16 54.58
N ASN A 703 16.84 15.60 53.69
CA ASN A 703 15.43 15.98 53.45
C ASN A 703 14.90 15.43 52.12
N ASP A 704 14.41 14.18 52.11
CA ASP A 704 13.69 13.59 50.95
C ASP A 704 12.50 12.69 51.35
N ARG A 705 12.00 12.86 52.58
CA ARG A 705 10.86 12.09 53.13
C ARG A 705 9.52 12.81 53.05
N GLY A 706 9.45 13.95 52.36
CA GLY A 706 8.25 14.80 52.29
C GLY A 706 7.17 14.32 51.31
N GLU A 707 7.57 13.93 50.09
CA GLU A 707 6.61 13.70 49.00
C GLU A 707 6.09 12.25 48.93
N TYR A 708 6.96 11.26 49.16
CA TYR A 708 6.59 9.83 49.16
C TYR A 708 5.42 9.47 50.08
N VAL A 709 5.26 10.19 51.20
CA VAL A 709 4.18 9.95 52.17
C VAL A 709 2.80 10.32 51.59
N ARG A 710 2.72 11.35 50.74
CA ARG A 710 1.43 11.84 50.20
C ARG A 710 0.82 10.88 49.18
N TYR A 711 1.64 10.29 48.31
CA TYR A 711 1.20 9.27 47.35
C TYR A 711 0.73 7.99 48.04
N SER A 712 1.41 7.57 49.12
CA SER A 712 1.00 6.41 49.92
C SER A 712 -0.40 6.58 50.51
N THR A 713 -0.72 7.75 51.10
CA THR A 713 -2.05 8.01 51.66
C THR A 713 -3.16 8.03 50.60
N ALA A 714 -2.91 8.58 49.41
CA ALA A 714 -3.89 8.60 48.34
C ALA A 714 -4.23 7.18 47.83
N LEU A 715 -3.18 6.36 47.57
CA LEU A 715 -3.36 4.99 47.12
C LEU A 715 -4.12 4.13 48.14
N LEU A 716 -3.82 4.30 49.44
CA LEU A 716 -4.48 3.55 50.52
C LEU A 716 -5.99 3.85 50.60
N ILE A 717 -6.39 5.11 50.37
CA ILE A 717 -7.80 5.53 50.33
C ILE A 717 -8.51 4.91 49.14
N THR A 718 -7.91 4.94 47.94
CA THR A 718 -8.49 4.34 46.72
C THR A 718 -8.69 2.82 46.87
N VAL A 719 -7.70 2.12 47.43
CA VAL A 719 -7.80 0.67 47.72
C VAL A 719 -8.88 0.40 48.78
N GLY A 720 -8.94 1.19 49.85
CA GLY A 720 -9.97 1.06 50.90
C GLY A 720 -11.39 1.26 50.38
N LEU A 721 -11.61 2.23 49.49
CA LEU A 721 -12.89 2.45 48.81
C LEU A 721 -13.26 1.28 47.89
N GLY A 722 -12.32 0.78 47.09
CA GLY A 722 -12.53 -0.37 46.21
C GLY A 722 -12.93 -1.64 46.97
N VAL A 723 -12.22 -1.98 48.06
CA VAL A 723 -12.55 -3.13 48.92
C VAL A 723 -13.91 -2.94 49.61
N SER A 724 -14.25 -1.73 50.05
CA SER A 724 -15.54 -1.42 50.67
C SER A 724 -16.72 -1.61 49.71
N LEU A 725 -16.57 -1.19 48.44
CA LEU A 725 -17.57 -1.40 47.40
C LEU A 725 -17.72 -2.89 47.03
N LEU A 726 -16.62 -3.65 47.00
CA LEU A 726 -16.65 -5.10 46.78
C LEU A 726 -17.42 -5.82 47.90
N LEU A 727 -17.16 -5.48 49.16
CA LEU A 727 -17.87 -6.01 50.32
C LEU A 727 -19.36 -5.63 50.33
N LEU A 728 -19.70 -4.40 49.93
CA LEU A 728 -21.08 -3.96 49.80
C LEU A 728 -21.85 -4.80 48.76
N ASN A 729 -21.26 -5.03 47.59
CA ASN A 729 -21.84 -5.87 46.54
C ASN A 729 -21.99 -7.34 47.00
N ALA A 730 -21.00 -7.89 47.69
CA ALA A 730 -21.09 -9.24 48.25
C ALA A 730 -22.21 -9.37 49.30
N LEU A 731 -22.36 -8.37 50.18
CA LEU A 731 -23.45 -8.31 51.15
C LEU A 731 -24.82 -8.20 50.48
N ILE A 732 -24.97 -7.38 49.44
CA ILE A 732 -26.21 -7.26 48.66
C ILE A 732 -26.58 -8.61 48.03
N PHE A 733 -25.61 -9.31 47.42
CA PHE A 733 -25.85 -10.66 46.86
C PHE A 733 -26.27 -11.67 47.93
N MET A 734 -25.61 -11.68 49.11
CA MET A 734 -25.99 -12.53 50.24
C MET A 734 -27.41 -12.24 50.74
N LEU A 735 -27.79 -10.96 50.83
CA LEU A 735 -29.13 -10.52 51.27
C LEU A 735 -30.21 -10.91 50.25
N LEU A 736 -29.93 -10.82 48.95
CA LEU A 736 -30.81 -11.31 47.88
C LEU A 736 -30.95 -12.84 47.89
N PHE A 737 -29.86 -13.57 48.17
CA PHE A 737 -29.88 -15.03 48.26
C PHE A 737 -30.69 -15.52 49.47
N TRP A 738 -30.52 -14.88 50.62
CA TRP A 738 -31.24 -15.20 51.86
C TRP A 738 -32.73 -14.84 51.82
N ARG A 739 -33.16 -14.00 50.86
CA ARG A 739 -34.56 -13.60 50.68
C ARG A 739 -35.38 -14.54 49.77
N ARG A 740 -34.79 -15.63 49.25
CA ARG A 740 -35.54 -16.67 48.52
C ARG A 740 -36.22 -17.64 49.51
N PRO A 741 -37.56 -17.72 49.58
CA PRO A 741 -38.23 -18.76 50.37
C PRO A 741 -37.99 -20.13 49.73
N HIS A 742 -37.73 -21.15 50.56
CA HIS A 742 -37.62 -22.53 50.10
C HIS A 742 -38.98 -23.03 49.60
N GLN A 743 -39.07 -23.40 48.32
CA GLN A 743 -40.19 -24.17 47.79
C GLN A 743 -39.83 -25.66 47.76
N HIS A 744 -40.78 -26.51 48.14
CA HIS A 744 -40.60 -27.96 48.23
C HIS A 744 -40.60 -28.63 46.84
N PRO A 745 -39.89 -29.77 46.66
CA PRO A 745 -39.88 -30.48 45.39
C PRO A 745 -41.19 -31.26 45.16
N CYS A 746 -41.85 -31.03 44.03
CA CYS A 746 -42.93 -31.88 43.54
C CYS A 746 -42.39 -33.17 42.90
N GLN A 747 -43.07 -34.30 43.12
CA GLN A 747 -42.71 -35.58 42.49
C GLN A 747 -43.11 -35.62 41.01
N VAL A 748 -42.35 -36.38 40.22
CA VAL A 748 -42.70 -36.73 38.83
C VAL A 748 -43.48 -38.04 38.83
N GLN A 749 -44.62 -38.09 38.13
CA GLN A 749 -45.29 -39.33 37.75
C GLN A 749 -45.25 -39.49 36.23
N HIS A 750 -44.88 -40.67 35.75
CA HIS A 750 -44.95 -41.06 34.34
C HIS A 750 -46.30 -41.70 34.02
N PRO A 751 -47.00 -41.27 32.97
CA PRO A 751 -48.00 -42.09 32.26
C PRO A 751 -47.31 -43.01 31.25
N GLN A 752 -47.91 -44.18 31.01
CA GLN A 752 -47.52 -45.10 29.93
C GLN A 752 -48.54 -45.01 28.78
N GLY A 753 -48.09 -45.31 27.55
CA GLY A 753 -48.88 -46.09 26.60
C GLY A 753 -49.85 -45.40 25.62
N HIS A 754 -49.35 -45.26 24.38
CA HIS A 754 -49.87 -45.97 23.18
C HIS A 754 -51.17 -45.54 22.43
N VAL A 755 -51.04 -45.59 21.09
CA VAL A 755 -52.05 -45.87 20.02
C VAL A 755 -52.83 -44.71 19.34
N ASP A 756 -52.57 -44.62 18.03
CA ASP A 756 -53.38 -44.24 16.84
C ASP A 756 -54.16 -42.91 16.67
N ALA A 757 -53.58 -42.05 15.81
CA ALA A 757 -54.00 -41.70 14.44
C ALA A 757 -55.39 -41.07 14.09
N HIS A 758 -55.33 -40.30 12.98
CA HIS A 758 -56.39 -39.82 12.06
C HIS A 758 -57.11 -38.45 12.25
N LEU A 759 -57.20 -37.77 11.09
CA LEU A 759 -58.21 -36.81 10.59
C LEU A 759 -58.27 -35.32 11.04
N MET A 760 -57.76 -34.47 10.13
CA MET A 760 -58.47 -33.40 9.42
C MET A 760 -59.07 -32.15 10.14
N ALA A 761 -58.40 -31.02 9.86
CA ALA A 761 -58.93 -29.86 9.10
C ALA A 761 -59.83 -28.78 9.74
N ALA A 762 -59.83 -27.63 9.05
CA ALA A 762 -60.50 -26.34 9.33
C ALA A 762 -60.02 -25.58 10.60
N GLY A 763 -59.93 -24.24 10.63
CA GLY A 763 -60.10 -23.25 9.56
C GLY A 763 -61.04 -22.10 9.94
N GLY A 764 -60.55 -20.86 9.98
CA GLY A 764 -61.36 -19.66 10.25
C GLY A 764 -60.50 -18.41 10.50
N MET A 765 -60.99 -17.24 10.08
CA MET A 765 -60.30 -15.94 10.23
C MET A 765 -60.97 -15.07 11.30
N GLY A 766 -60.24 -14.13 11.92
CA GLY A 766 -60.82 -13.15 12.84
C GLY A 766 -59.85 -12.04 13.29
N HIS A 767 -60.10 -10.82 12.83
CA HIS A 767 -59.53 -9.55 13.32
C HIS A 767 -60.72 -8.65 13.75
N PRO A 768 -60.55 -7.50 14.47
CA PRO A 768 -59.35 -6.94 15.11
C PRO A 768 -59.63 -6.42 16.56
N THR A 769 -58.70 -5.63 17.13
CA THR A 769 -58.87 -4.41 17.98
C THR A 769 -58.08 -4.31 19.31
N LEU A 770 -57.40 -3.16 19.45
CA LEU A 770 -57.10 -2.31 20.63
C LEU A 770 -56.85 -2.91 22.03
N GLY A 771 -55.70 -2.52 22.63
CA GLY A 771 -55.48 -2.50 24.09
C GLY A 771 -54.07 -2.92 24.54
N GLY A 772 -53.40 -2.12 25.36
CA GLY A 772 -52.20 -2.50 26.12
C GLY A 772 -52.45 -2.47 27.64
N PRO A 773 -51.43 -2.53 28.52
CA PRO A 773 -49.98 -2.61 28.29
C PRO A 773 -49.40 -4.02 28.58
N PRO A 774 -48.12 -4.28 28.27
CA PRO A 774 -47.47 -5.57 28.54
C PRO A 774 -46.73 -5.59 29.89
N ASP A 775 -47.16 -6.46 30.80
CA ASP A 775 -46.32 -6.96 31.89
C ASP A 775 -46.62 -8.44 32.15
N CYS A 776 -45.61 -9.21 32.58
CA CYS A 776 -45.65 -10.67 32.76
C CYS A 776 -46.11 -11.51 31.54
N VAL A 777 -45.14 -11.90 30.68
CA VAL A 777 -44.76 -13.31 30.38
C VAL A 777 -43.58 -13.30 29.39
N LYS A 778 -42.37 -13.60 29.89
CA LYS A 778 -41.18 -13.97 29.10
C LYS A 778 -40.22 -14.81 29.96
N ALA A 779 -40.57 -16.08 30.18
CA ALA A 779 -39.71 -17.04 30.88
C ALA A 779 -40.08 -18.49 30.53
N SER A 780 -39.76 -18.92 29.30
CA SER A 780 -39.63 -20.34 28.91
C SER A 780 -39.20 -20.46 27.46
N TYR A 781 -37.98 -20.96 27.22
CA TYR A 781 -37.61 -22.03 26.26
C TYR A 781 -36.09 -22.08 26.09
N GLU A 782 -35.41 -22.66 27.07
CA GLU A 782 -33.99 -23.00 26.96
C GLU A 782 -33.74 -24.41 27.48
N LYS A 783 -33.82 -25.39 26.58
CA LYS A 783 -33.03 -26.64 26.50
C LYS A 783 -33.67 -27.65 25.55
N LEU A 784 -33.04 -27.80 24.38
CA LEU A 784 -33.10 -29.02 23.59
C LEU A 784 -31.67 -29.27 23.07
N HIS A 785 -30.96 -30.19 23.70
CA HIS A 785 -29.66 -30.65 23.20
C HIS A 785 -29.90 -31.59 22.02
N LEU A 786 -29.70 -31.10 20.80
CA LEU A 786 -29.64 -31.95 19.60
C LEU A 786 -28.22 -32.47 19.42
N THR A 787 -28.09 -33.78 19.19
CA THR A 787 -26.81 -34.42 18.86
C THR A 787 -26.52 -34.30 17.35
N SER A 788 -25.24 -34.42 16.98
CA SER A 788 -24.75 -34.10 15.63
C SER A 788 -25.49 -34.82 14.49
N ASP A 789 -25.94 -36.05 14.71
CA ASP A 789 -26.61 -36.86 13.68
C ASP A 789 -28.03 -36.36 13.32
N GLN A 790 -28.73 -35.71 14.26
CA GLN A 790 -30.08 -35.21 14.00
C GLN A 790 -30.08 -33.94 13.12
N ILE A 791 -28.99 -33.17 13.16
CA ILE A 791 -28.82 -31.99 12.31
C ILE A 791 -28.65 -32.39 10.82
N GLN A 792 -27.94 -33.49 10.54
CA GLN A 792 -27.77 -33.96 9.14
C GLN A 792 -29.05 -34.47 8.47
N GLN A 793 -30.08 -34.88 9.23
CA GLN A 793 -31.35 -35.31 8.65
C GLN A 793 -32.27 -34.13 8.28
N LEU A 794 -32.29 -33.07 9.10
CA LEU A 794 -33.09 -31.86 8.81
C LEU A 794 -32.66 -31.18 7.50
N THR A 795 -31.35 -31.11 7.23
CA THR A 795 -30.79 -30.50 6.00
C THR A 795 -31.14 -31.25 4.70
N ARG A 796 -31.84 -32.40 4.76
CA ARG A 796 -32.22 -33.19 3.57
C ARG A 796 -33.70 -33.07 3.16
N LEU A 797 -34.54 -32.34 3.90
CA LEU A 797 -35.98 -32.22 3.57
C LEU A 797 -36.42 -30.86 2.98
N GLU A 798 -35.64 -29.78 3.14
CA GLU A 798 -35.94 -28.47 2.51
C GLU A 798 -35.66 -28.40 0.99
N ARG A 799 -35.77 -29.54 0.28
CA ARG A 799 -35.73 -29.62 -1.19
C ARG A 799 -36.89 -30.44 -1.75
N LYS A 800 -38.15 -30.10 -1.38
CA LYS A 800 -39.39 -30.41 -2.15
C LYS A 800 -40.65 -29.74 -1.58
N GLY A 801 -41.38 -28.99 -2.42
CA GLY A 801 -42.73 -28.48 -2.16
C GLY A 801 -42.78 -27.21 -1.30
N CYS A 802 -43.66 -26.23 -1.52
CA CYS A 802 -44.76 -26.08 -2.50
C CYS A 802 -44.91 -24.61 -2.92
N GLY A 803 -45.77 -24.32 -3.91
CA GLY A 803 -46.09 -22.95 -4.33
C GLY A 803 -47.59 -22.74 -4.60
N GLY A 804 -48.01 -21.48 -4.75
CA GLY A 804 -49.37 -21.05 -5.07
C GLY A 804 -49.72 -19.72 -4.38
N GLY A 805 -50.36 -18.75 -5.04
CA GLY A 805 -50.76 -18.69 -6.45
C GLY A 805 -51.49 -17.38 -6.82
N SER A 806 -51.90 -17.26 -8.10
CA SER A 806 -52.45 -16.04 -8.74
C SER A 806 -51.41 -14.93 -8.98
N GLY A 807 -51.28 -14.26 -10.13
CA GLY A 807 -52.03 -14.27 -11.41
C GLY A 807 -52.07 -12.83 -11.96
N MET A 808 -51.98 -12.48 -13.25
CA MET A 808 -51.87 -13.19 -14.56
C MET A 808 -51.09 -12.19 -15.51
N ILE A 809 -50.76 -12.31 -16.81
CA ILE A 809 -51.24 -13.00 -18.05
C ILE A 809 -50.01 -13.43 -18.91
N GLU A 810 -50.28 -14.21 -19.97
CA GLU A 810 -49.37 -14.85 -20.94
C GLU A 810 -48.53 -13.90 -21.84
N ARG A 811 -47.33 -14.35 -22.26
CA ARG A 811 -47.14 -15.01 -23.59
C ARG A 811 -45.79 -15.74 -23.73
N GLU A 812 -45.72 -16.59 -24.75
CA GLU A 812 -44.82 -17.76 -24.80
C GLU A 812 -43.51 -17.52 -25.57
N THR A 813 -42.51 -18.37 -25.29
CA THR A 813 -41.80 -19.12 -26.35
C THR A 813 -41.05 -20.31 -25.72
N SER A 814 -41.24 -21.51 -26.26
CA SER A 814 -40.55 -22.73 -25.83
C SER A 814 -39.62 -23.25 -26.92
N PHE A 815 -38.42 -23.68 -26.52
CA PHE A 815 -37.48 -24.37 -27.41
C PHE A 815 -37.59 -25.89 -27.22
N SER A 816 -37.47 -26.63 -28.32
CA SER A 816 -37.40 -28.10 -28.33
C SER A 816 -36.16 -28.58 -29.10
N VAL A 817 -35.77 -29.84 -28.88
CA VAL A 817 -34.49 -30.43 -29.27
C VAL A 817 -34.71 -31.55 -30.29
N SER A 818 -33.90 -31.61 -31.37
CA SER A 818 -33.31 -32.87 -31.88
C SER A 818 -32.45 -32.74 -33.17
N ASN A 819 -31.16 -33.03 -33.03
CA ASN A 819 -30.33 -34.02 -33.78
C ASN A 819 -30.17 -34.06 -35.33
N LEU A 820 -29.00 -34.64 -35.69
CA LEU A 820 -28.60 -35.41 -36.90
C LEU A 820 -27.99 -34.69 -38.14
N LEU A 821 -26.65 -34.82 -38.22
CA LEU A 821 -25.78 -35.30 -39.34
C LEU A 821 -26.41 -35.39 -40.76
N ASP A 822 -25.71 -34.98 -41.84
CA ASP A 822 -24.67 -35.84 -42.46
C ASP A 822 -23.70 -35.15 -43.48
N HIS A 823 -22.56 -35.81 -43.73
CA HIS A 823 -21.66 -35.88 -44.95
C HIS A 823 -21.38 -34.69 -45.91
N SER A 824 -20.23 -34.56 -46.63
CA SER A 824 -18.86 -35.16 -46.53
C SER A 824 -17.84 -34.55 -47.55
N THR A 825 -16.57 -35.04 -47.54
CA THR A 825 -15.39 -34.78 -48.43
C THR A 825 -14.59 -33.48 -48.17
N GLY A 826 -13.26 -33.39 -48.30
CA GLY A 826 -12.14 -34.33 -48.59
C GLY A 826 -10.88 -33.53 -49.04
N ALA A 827 -9.60 -33.95 -48.93
CA ALA A 827 -8.94 -35.15 -48.42
C ALA A 827 -7.40 -34.92 -48.22
N THR A 828 -6.68 -35.88 -47.59
CA THR A 828 -5.21 -36.20 -47.74
C THR A 828 -4.13 -35.15 -47.37
N ASP A 829 -2.98 -35.48 -46.74
CA ASP A 829 -2.51 -36.72 -46.08
C ASP A 829 -1.28 -36.49 -45.14
N ASP A 830 -0.78 -37.59 -44.56
CA ASP A 830 0.60 -37.91 -44.11
C ASP A 830 0.93 -38.00 -42.59
N GLN A 831 1.93 -38.81 -42.24
CA GLN A 831 2.04 -39.53 -40.96
C GLN A 831 3.13 -39.03 -39.98
N GLY A 832 2.92 -39.32 -38.68
CA GLY A 832 3.96 -39.26 -37.64
C GLY A 832 3.54 -39.95 -36.33
N GLN A 833 4.30 -40.96 -35.89
CA GLN A 833 4.02 -41.71 -34.65
C GLN A 833 4.63 -41.02 -33.41
N PHE A 834 4.05 -41.22 -32.20
CA PHE A 834 4.71 -42.01 -31.13
C PHE A 834 3.84 -42.22 -29.86
N ARG A 835 3.88 -43.47 -29.35
CA ARG A 835 3.53 -44.05 -28.02
C ARG A 835 2.56 -43.38 -27.02
N ALA A 836 1.79 -44.25 -26.36
CA ALA A 836 1.07 -44.04 -25.10
C ALA A 836 1.59 -45.01 -24.00
N GLN A 837 0.90 -45.06 -22.84
CA GLN A 837 1.14 -45.90 -21.63
C GLN A 837 2.26 -45.41 -20.66
N SER A 838 2.12 -45.53 -19.32
CA SER A 838 0.95 -45.92 -18.50
C SER A 838 1.04 -45.46 -17.02
N ILE A 839 -0.17 -45.34 -16.44
CA ILE A 839 -0.61 -45.42 -15.03
C ILE A 839 0.40 -45.98 -14.00
N HIS A 840 0.46 -45.34 -12.82
CA HIS A 840 0.40 -46.07 -11.54
C HIS A 840 -0.23 -45.25 -10.40
N THR A 841 -1.08 -45.89 -9.60
CA THR A 841 -1.74 -45.34 -8.40
C THR A 841 -1.47 -46.20 -7.16
N LEU A 842 -1.16 -45.57 -6.04
CA LEU A 842 -1.15 -46.07 -4.65
C LEU A 842 -1.25 -44.82 -3.74
N SER A 843 -2.01 -44.80 -2.65
CA SER A 843 -3.08 -45.71 -2.21
C SER A 843 -4.05 -44.95 -1.30
#